data_AF-A0A402BG56-F1
#
_entry.id   AF-A0A402BG56-F1
#
_cell.length_a   1.000
_cell.length_b   1.000
_cell.length_c   1.000
_cell.angle_alpha   90.00
_cell.angle_beta   90.00
_cell.angle_gamma   90.00
#
_symmetry.space_group_name_H-M   'P 1'
#
loop_
_entity.id
_entity.type
_entity.pdbx_description
1 polymer ?
#
loop_
_entity_poly.entity_id
_entity_poly.type
_entity_poly.pdbx_seq_one_letter_code
_entity_poly.pdbx_strand_id
1 'polypeptide(L)'
;MQVIFAGGAAGVGASCVAIQIAEQWIVVDAGVRVDRSADPLPDLALLEDKDVKAIFVTHAHADHIGALPLLHRAFPHAPIFTSRATHLLMEIMLADALKIMNKRAVEEMEIPLYPATLVGSMLSRVRPIPVGESFTLTELPEVTIHSSRAGHIAGAMSLGFASKQESIVVSGDISMTPQRTILGAVPPALERPDLLILESTYGARLHPNRQAEEQRMALAVADGLKNGHVLLPCFGLGRGQEILLLLQSMQEQGVVPVFPIYVDGLVRRVCSAYQLMPEALTPRLSRQIRKGFLPFQGDNVSFVRDARERQTILDGQPACIIASSGMLTGGPSAWYAARLASNPNASILITGYQDEESPGKRLLDLAEHKKDTLELEDQQITVQCNVAKYSLSAHADGGELASYAAHLKPRRVALVHGDDEARRALLGLLEETEVLLPKNGQTLDLSPRQHKKKAASLPHVEKANTPVSLPYGIGEDGIFNASHLEQLWKALEHVPSYQIVTLRELVNVWYGDRAIPEHAMWLYDVLEEEQPYDEPYFTPAAEITEAYYVRRTQEDEQEDRLRKLLGRIILLRTSPGASKPVLCRAIGERETLRVFFPRGESFDRTRFPLRALQEVVGPLPYLEGESEKEVLTTCVRNARRIRKGISAYALAQNCQEGESYTLTELCELAGISQHKVEERLAVAKLLQQHPRLFEQQDDMVEGQGPIHYALAATWREALEAPEQRERPDQNWILNTIERHIGTPSDLIRRSIDGESGDVTLTFLYPEGAWERYHELLDAAAEEAGVNIDISPQTPLKEMSNFAQQQLPAGLTMQGNPSIFLEQRMIRFTCSGTASAEEMEAAQQQVMAETGWTLEINILSGGSQSVPTTGSVSSSVVATTALPGTVVQEQQAISTARELLGQLPGFLKVGLEKASLTLRIRFEFPEVAQLRYSAVFEQIEANTGWNTRLYPLTPTQEALVAMAQSLLPDGLEIIGKPSIYWDRKTVGILCKGSAEVTAAYEARNDFAAETAWTLELQGMSLQLAPVTGNGQKPATVNTTHEADKTHDAVATEPAPSQDAQQLLVEMDPETRVSQVQAMATAGQLLSDAEDLYQIGVDAKRGCLWLHFHFPQGARVHYAERFKEITAQTGWSVELHERVHLKALINTARRLIPIEAKIIGKPAIDHAHQRITFTGMGAMSKSAKQEAQRVFTEVTGWQLELRMGTSEEGANPTQYGHDHG
;
A
#
# COMPACT_ATOMS: atom_id res chain seq x y z
N MET A 1 -1.62 14.81 60.06
CA MET A 1 -1.37 13.98 58.87
C MET A 1 -1.07 12.57 59.35
N GLN A 2 -1.72 11.57 58.78
CA GLN A 2 -1.47 10.15 59.08
C GLN A 2 -1.01 9.46 57.79
N VAL A 3 -0.09 8.51 57.88
CA VAL A 3 0.37 7.70 56.73
C VAL A 3 0.30 6.22 57.11
N ILE A 4 -0.28 5.39 56.24
CA ILE A 4 -0.38 3.94 56.40
C ILE A 4 0.41 3.29 55.25
N PHE A 5 1.41 2.50 55.61
CA PHE A 5 2.25 1.77 54.66
C PHE A 5 1.65 0.37 54.42
N ALA A 6 0.69 0.26 53.49
CA ALA A 6 -0.01 -0.99 53.20
C ALA A 6 0.85 -2.01 52.43
N GLY A 7 1.85 -1.56 51.66
CA GLY A 7 2.80 -2.42 50.98
C GLY A 7 4.04 -1.67 50.45
N GLY A 8 5.05 -2.42 50.00
CA GLY A 8 6.30 -1.90 49.45
C GLY A 8 7.22 -1.13 50.41
N ALA A 9 6.99 -1.19 51.73
CA ALA A 9 7.71 -0.32 52.67
C ALA A 9 9.05 -0.90 53.18
N ALA A 10 9.19 -2.23 53.22
CA ALA A 10 10.40 -2.93 53.65
C ALA A 10 10.85 -4.02 52.64
N GLY A 11 10.68 -3.71 51.35
CA GLY A 11 11.07 -4.55 50.22
C GLY A 11 10.64 -3.89 48.91
N VAL A 12 11.14 -4.40 47.78
CA VAL A 12 10.64 -4.07 46.43
C VAL A 12 9.29 -4.79 46.22
N GLY A 13 8.40 -4.26 45.37
CA GLY A 13 7.14 -4.90 45.00
C GLY A 13 5.97 -4.64 45.97
N ALA A 14 4.76 -4.72 45.41
CA ALA A 14 3.48 -4.45 46.10
C ALA A 14 3.39 -3.05 46.74
N SER A 15 3.89 -2.00 46.08
CA SER A 15 3.84 -0.62 46.56
C SER A 15 2.41 -0.14 46.75
N CYS A 16 2.07 0.32 47.96
CA CYS A 16 0.77 0.91 48.30
C CYS A 16 0.89 1.74 49.59
N VAL A 17 0.58 3.03 49.52
CA VAL A 17 0.62 3.95 50.68
C VAL A 17 -0.65 4.78 50.74
N ALA A 18 -1.36 4.74 51.87
CA ALA A 18 -2.49 5.63 52.13
C ALA A 18 -2.07 6.82 52.99
N ILE A 19 -2.55 8.01 52.65
CA ILE A 19 -2.17 9.29 53.26
C ILE A 19 -3.44 10.03 53.67
N GLN A 20 -3.49 10.52 54.90
CA GLN A 20 -4.51 11.47 55.36
C GLN A 20 -3.93 12.88 55.44
N ILE A 21 -4.39 13.76 54.57
CA ILE A 21 -4.00 15.18 54.46
C ILE A 21 -5.25 16.05 54.38
N ALA A 22 -5.28 17.17 55.12
CA ALA A 22 -6.48 18.01 55.26
C ALA A 22 -7.73 17.20 55.67
N GLU A 23 -7.55 16.24 56.58
CA GLU A 23 -8.55 15.25 57.05
C GLU A 23 -9.07 14.25 55.99
N GLN A 24 -8.83 14.47 54.70
CA GLN A 24 -9.20 13.59 53.59
C GLN A 24 -8.19 12.44 53.40
N TRP A 25 -8.67 11.24 53.03
CA TRP A 25 -7.82 10.10 52.68
C TRP A 25 -7.57 10.00 51.17
N ILE A 26 -6.32 9.75 50.79
CA ILE A 26 -5.89 9.41 49.44
C ILE A 26 -5.02 8.15 49.49
N VAL A 27 -4.91 7.44 48.37
CA VAL A 27 -3.98 6.29 48.20
C VAL A 27 -3.02 6.58 47.05
N VAL A 28 -1.75 6.21 47.20
CA VAL A 28 -0.72 6.30 46.15
C VAL A 28 -0.19 4.89 45.88
N ASP A 29 -0.33 4.48 44.62
CA ASP A 29 -0.01 3.17 44.06
C ASP A 29 -0.76 1.97 44.69
N ALA A 30 -0.84 0.87 43.93
CA ALA A 30 -1.38 -0.42 44.35
C ALA A 30 -0.78 -1.55 43.50
N GLY A 31 0.45 -1.96 43.84
CA GLY A 31 1.22 -2.95 43.10
C GLY A 31 0.95 -4.42 43.43
N VAL A 32 1.68 -5.31 42.75
CA VAL A 32 1.92 -6.70 43.19
C VAL A 32 3.42 -6.97 43.40
N ARG A 33 3.74 -8.02 44.15
CA ARG A 33 5.09 -8.59 44.22
C ARG A 33 5.19 -9.75 43.21
N VAL A 34 6.37 -9.88 42.57
CA VAL A 34 6.64 -10.92 41.55
C VAL A 34 7.22 -12.19 42.20
N ASP A 35 8.01 -11.99 43.26
CA ASP A 35 8.52 -13.00 44.19
C ASP A 35 7.36 -13.77 44.88
N ARG A 36 7.46 -15.11 44.91
CA ARG A 36 6.44 -16.04 45.43
C ARG A 36 6.65 -16.43 46.91
N SER A 37 7.72 -15.94 47.56
CA SER A 37 8.08 -16.28 48.95
C SER A 37 7.26 -15.55 50.03
N ALA A 38 6.60 -14.45 49.65
CA ALA A 38 5.78 -13.60 50.51
C ALA A 38 4.41 -13.32 49.87
N ASP A 39 3.53 -12.60 50.58
CA ASP A 39 2.22 -12.20 50.03
C ASP A 39 2.42 -11.33 48.76
N PRO A 40 1.78 -11.69 47.62
CA PRO A 40 1.86 -10.92 46.40
C PRO A 40 1.11 -9.57 46.46
N LEU A 41 0.25 -9.34 47.46
CA LEU A 41 -0.63 -8.17 47.54
C LEU A 41 -0.26 -7.20 48.68
N PRO A 42 -0.64 -5.90 48.57
CA PRO A 42 -0.65 -4.98 49.70
C PRO A 42 -1.82 -5.29 50.65
N ASP A 43 -1.67 -4.97 51.94
CA ASP A 43 -2.71 -5.17 52.94
C ASP A 43 -3.81 -4.10 52.82
N LEU A 44 -4.78 -4.37 51.95
CA LEU A 44 -5.93 -3.48 51.71
C LEU A 44 -6.94 -3.46 52.87
N ALA A 45 -6.91 -4.42 53.80
CA ALA A 45 -7.84 -4.47 54.93
C ALA A 45 -7.65 -3.27 55.87
N LEU A 46 -6.41 -2.75 55.96
CA LEU A 46 -6.05 -1.51 56.69
C LEU A 46 -6.80 -0.26 56.19
N LEU A 47 -7.44 -0.34 55.01
CA LEU A 47 -8.14 0.75 54.35
C LEU A 47 -9.67 0.64 54.44
N GLU A 48 -10.24 -0.47 54.92
CA GLU A 48 -11.70 -0.71 54.89
C GLU A 48 -12.51 0.35 55.68
N ASP A 49 -11.97 0.84 56.79
CA ASP A 49 -12.56 1.93 57.60
C ASP A 49 -12.25 3.36 57.05
N LYS A 50 -11.71 3.50 55.83
CA LYS A 50 -11.19 4.77 55.29
C LYS A 50 -12.03 5.30 54.12
N ASP A 51 -12.49 6.54 54.25
CA ASP A 51 -13.22 7.27 53.21
C ASP A 51 -12.24 7.85 52.16
N VAL A 52 -11.72 6.97 51.28
CA VAL A 52 -10.75 7.29 50.23
C VAL A 52 -11.39 8.17 49.16
N LYS A 53 -10.90 9.42 49.02
CA LYS A 53 -11.42 10.43 48.08
C LYS A 53 -10.77 10.40 46.71
N ALA A 54 -9.53 9.93 46.62
CA ALA A 54 -8.78 9.85 45.37
C ALA A 54 -7.68 8.79 45.47
N ILE A 55 -7.41 8.13 44.35
CA ILE A 55 -6.26 7.25 44.16
C ILE A 55 -5.31 7.94 43.19
N PHE A 56 -4.01 7.84 43.39
CA PHE A 56 -2.98 8.34 42.49
C PHE A 56 -2.03 7.22 42.09
N VAL A 57 -1.52 7.24 40.86
CA VAL A 57 -0.51 6.29 40.37
C VAL A 57 0.74 7.05 39.93
N THR A 58 1.91 6.63 40.40
CA THR A 58 3.20 7.23 40.04
C THR A 58 3.66 6.80 38.66
N HIS A 59 3.55 5.51 38.33
CA HIS A 59 3.95 4.95 37.03
C HIS A 59 3.35 3.55 36.77
N ALA A 60 3.54 3.01 35.56
CA ALA A 60 2.80 1.86 35.05
C ALA A 60 3.47 0.47 35.25
N HIS A 61 4.44 0.31 36.15
CA HIS A 61 4.99 -1.03 36.43
C HIS A 61 4.09 -1.85 37.38
N ALA A 62 4.19 -3.17 37.30
CA ALA A 62 3.27 -4.10 37.99
C ALA A 62 3.35 -4.02 39.52
N ASP A 63 4.53 -3.68 40.05
CA ASP A 63 4.83 -3.34 41.43
C ASP A 63 4.23 -2.01 41.92
N HIS A 64 3.60 -1.24 41.03
CA HIS A 64 2.84 -0.02 41.35
C HIS A 64 1.37 -0.05 40.88
N ILE A 65 0.99 -0.88 39.90
CA ILE A 65 -0.39 -0.95 39.36
C ILE A 65 -1.07 -2.32 39.48
N GLY A 66 -0.33 -3.37 39.80
CA GLY A 66 -0.80 -4.75 39.62
C GLY A 66 -2.02 -5.14 40.47
N ALA A 67 -2.21 -4.52 41.64
CA ALA A 67 -3.37 -4.72 42.52
C ALA A 67 -4.39 -3.57 42.45
N LEU A 68 -4.17 -2.56 41.61
CA LEU A 68 -5.08 -1.44 41.41
C LEU A 68 -6.53 -1.85 41.04
N PRO A 69 -6.79 -2.94 40.27
CA PRO A 69 -8.14 -3.45 40.08
C PRO A 69 -8.80 -3.93 41.38
N LEU A 70 -8.02 -4.43 42.36
CA LEU A 70 -8.51 -4.83 43.68
C LEU A 70 -8.80 -3.62 44.56
N LEU A 71 -7.96 -2.58 44.51
CA LEU A 71 -8.21 -1.31 45.18
C LEU A 71 -9.47 -0.62 44.63
N HIS A 72 -9.66 -0.61 43.31
CA HIS A 72 -10.91 -0.15 42.66
C HIS A 72 -12.13 -0.96 43.10
N ARG A 73 -12.01 -2.29 43.30
CA ARG A 73 -13.10 -3.10 43.85
C ARG A 73 -13.49 -2.71 45.28
N ALA A 74 -12.53 -2.28 46.09
CA ALA A 74 -12.80 -1.76 47.45
C ALA A 74 -13.39 -0.34 47.42
N PHE A 75 -12.93 0.52 46.49
CA PHE A 75 -13.33 1.93 46.39
C PHE A 75 -13.88 2.29 44.99
N PRO A 76 -15.01 1.70 44.53
CA PRO A 76 -15.49 1.78 43.14
C PRO A 76 -15.98 3.17 42.68
N HIS A 77 -15.98 4.14 43.60
CA HIS A 77 -16.33 5.55 43.36
C HIS A 77 -15.12 6.49 43.46
N ALA A 78 -13.95 6.01 43.88
CA ALA A 78 -12.74 6.84 43.94
C ALA A 78 -12.15 7.02 42.54
N PRO A 79 -11.96 8.25 42.04
CA PRO A 79 -11.24 8.49 40.79
C PRO A 79 -9.75 8.16 40.93
N ILE A 80 -9.14 7.72 39.82
CA ILE A 80 -7.74 7.29 39.76
C ILE A 80 -6.95 8.28 38.91
N PHE A 81 -6.08 9.07 39.51
CA PHE A 81 -5.32 10.13 38.84
C PHE A 81 -3.91 9.69 38.47
N THR A 82 -3.54 9.89 37.21
CA THR A 82 -2.29 9.36 36.62
C THR A 82 -1.74 10.35 35.58
N SER A 83 -0.47 10.25 35.18
CA SER A 83 -0.07 10.92 33.93
C SER A 83 -0.76 10.25 32.74
N ARG A 84 -1.01 11.00 31.66
CA ARG A 84 -1.60 10.44 30.43
C ARG A 84 -0.82 9.24 29.88
N ALA A 85 0.50 9.33 29.85
CA ALA A 85 1.36 8.24 29.43
C ALA A 85 1.22 7.02 30.36
N THR A 86 1.09 7.22 31.67
CA THR A 86 0.83 6.14 32.63
C THR A 86 -0.53 5.47 32.38
N HIS A 87 -1.61 6.22 32.08
CA HIS A 87 -2.91 5.65 31.69
C HIS A 87 -2.77 4.68 30.50
N LEU A 88 -2.17 5.14 29.39
CA LEU A 88 -2.02 4.35 28.16
C LEU A 88 -1.13 3.10 28.36
N LEU A 89 -0.13 3.20 29.24
CA LEU A 89 0.74 2.07 29.57
C LEU A 89 0.08 1.08 30.53
N MET A 90 -0.75 1.55 31.48
CA MET A 90 -1.49 0.70 32.41
C MET A 90 -2.40 -0.30 31.69
N GLU A 91 -3.10 0.15 30.65
CA GLU A 91 -3.96 -0.71 29.82
C GLU A 91 -3.17 -1.87 29.19
N ILE A 92 -2.02 -1.56 28.57
CA ILE A 92 -1.14 -2.56 27.93
C ILE A 92 -0.54 -3.53 28.96
N MET A 93 -0.10 -3.01 30.10
CA MET A 93 0.54 -3.80 31.17
C MET A 93 -0.46 -4.72 31.88
N LEU A 94 -1.67 -4.23 32.19
CA LEU A 94 -2.73 -5.03 32.81
C LEU A 94 -3.34 -6.05 31.84
N ALA A 95 -3.44 -5.73 30.54
CA ALA A 95 -3.83 -6.70 29.52
C ALA A 95 -2.83 -7.86 29.39
N ASP A 96 -1.52 -7.59 29.54
CA ASP A 96 -0.50 -8.65 29.55
C ASP A 96 -0.52 -9.45 30.87
N ALA A 97 -0.72 -8.78 32.01
CA ALA A 97 -0.89 -9.43 33.31
C ALA A 97 -2.11 -10.39 33.31
N LEU A 98 -3.26 -9.97 32.77
CA LEU A 98 -4.44 -10.81 32.55
C LEU A 98 -4.12 -12.01 31.66
N LYS A 99 -3.37 -11.82 30.57
CA LYS A 99 -2.95 -12.91 29.68
C LYS A 99 -2.07 -13.94 30.41
N ILE A 100 -1.14 -13.49 31.24
CA ILE A 100 -0.27 -14.35 32.05
C ILE A 100 -1.10 -15.10 33.11
N MET A 101 -1.95 -14.41 33.86
CA MET A 101 -2.83 -15.04 34.87
C MET A 101 -3.77 -16.07 34.25
N ASN A 102 -4.37 -15.78 33.09
CA ASN A 102 -5.23 -16.74 32.38
C ASN A 102 -4.46 -17.95 31.87
N LYS A 103 -3.19 -17.81 31.46
CA LYS A 103 -2.31 -18.94 31.10
C LYS A 103 -2.08 -19.83 32.33
N ARG A 104 -1.72 -19.24 33.47
CA ARG A 104 -1.51 -19.97 34.73
C ARG A 104 -2.78 -20.62 35.28
N ALA A 105 -3.95 -20.03 35.07
CA ALA A 105 -5.23 -20.62 35.46
C ALA A 105 -5.57 -21.91 34.69
N VAL A 106 -5.03 -22.06 33.48
CA VAL A 106 -5.18 -23.28 32.67
C VAL A 106 -4.05 -24.29 32.94
N GLU A 107 -2.82 -23.82 33.12
CA GLU A 107 -1.62 -24.68 33.20
C GLU A 107 -1.21 -25.03 34.65
N GLU A 108 -1.17 -24.04 35.55
CA GLU A 108 -0.77 -24.15 36.97
C GLU A 108 -1.99 -24.30 37.91
N MET A 109 -3.22 -24.19 37.38
CA MET A 109 -4.49 -24.11 38.12
C MET A 109 -4.58 -22.94 39.13
N GLU A 110 -3.79 -21.88 38.96
CA GLU A 110 -3.85 -20.66 39.79
C GLU A 110 -5.15 -19.88 39.55
N ILE A 111 -5.80 -19.40 40.61
CA ILE A 111 -6.96 -18.50 40.46
C ILE A 111 -6.46 -17.10 40.07
N PRO A 112 -6.91 -16.50 38.95
CA PRO A 112 -6.56 -15.12 38.59
C PRO A 112 -6.96 -14.14 39.69
N LEU A 113 -6.07 -13.18 40.01
CA LEU A 113 -6.31 -12.18 41.06
C LEU A 113 -7.59 -11.38 40.81
N TYR A 114 -7.92 -11.12 39.54
CA TYR A 114 -9.11 -10.39 39.11
C TYR A 114 -9.53 -10.75 37.68
N PRO A 115 -10.83 -10.63 37.34
CA PRO A 115 -11.32 -10.79 35.98
C PRO A 115 -11.06 -9.55 35.11
N ALA A 116 -11.04 -9.73 33.78
CA ALA A 116 -10.85 -8.64 32.83
C ALA A 116 -11.92 -7.53 32.92
N THR A 117 -13.15 -7.88 33.31
CA THR A 117 -14.25 -6.92 33.54
C THR A 117 -13.93 -5.90 34.64
N LEU A 118 -13.20 -6.31 35.69
CA LEU A 118 -12.78 -5.41 36.77
C LEU A 118 -11.67 -4.46 36.32
N VAL A 119 -10.77 -4.91 35.43
CA VAL A 119 -9.78 -4.04 34.79
C VAL A 119 -10.46 -3.02 33.87
N GLY A 120 -11.45 -3.44 33.07
CA GLY A 120 -12.23 -2.54 32.22
C GLY A 120 -12.92 -1.42 33.01
N SER A 121 -13.59 -1.78 34.11
CA SER A 121 -14.26 -0.85 35.03
C SER A 121 -13.30 0.02 35.84
N MET A 122 -12.10 -0.46 36.15
CA MET A 122 -11.05 0.35 36.78
C MET A 122 -10.54 1.40 35.80
N LEU A 123 -10.22 1.01 34.57
CA LEU A 123 -9.69 1.91 33.54
C LEU A 123 -10.68 3.04 33.17
N SER A 124 -12.00 2.84 33.27
CA SER A 124 -12.97 3.93 33.08
C SER A 124 -13.04 4.96 34.22
N ARG A 125 -12.38 4.71 35.36
CA ARG A 125 -12.17 5.70 36.45
C ARG A 125 -10.83 6.44 36.35
N VAL A 126 -9.97 6.09 35.39
CA VAL A 126 -8.62 6.68 35.28
C VAL A 126 -8.66 8.03 34.55
N ARG A 127 -8.28 9.08 35.26
CA ARG A 127 -8.31 10.48 34.80
C ARG A 127 -6.88 11.04 34.67
N PRO A 128 -6.43 11.41 33.46
CA PRO A 128 -5.13 12.05 33.27
C PRO A 128 -5.00 13.40 33.98
N ILE A 129 -3.87 13.64 34.65
CA ILE A 129 -3.48 14.91 35.26
C ILE A 129 -2.23 15.50 34.56
N PRO A 130 -2.04 16.85 34.58
CA PRO A 130 -0.84 17.48 34.05
C PRO A 130 0.40 17.08 34.86
N VAL A 131 1.59 17.25 34.27
CA VAL A 131 2.90 16.94 34.91
C VAL A 131 3.84 18.13 34.78
N GLY A 132 4.35 18.63 35.92
CA GLY A 132 5.24 19.79 36.00
C GLY A 132 4.57 21.09 36.44
N GLU A 133 3.24 21.09 36.60
CA GLU A 133 2.46 22.22 37.10
C GLU A 133 1.80 21.89 38.44
N SER A 134 1.35 22.93 39.15
CA SER A 134 0.66 22.80 40.44
C SER A 134 -0.82 23.15 40.29
N PHE A 135 -1.70 22.25 40.73
CA PHE A 135 -3.16 22.31 40.49
C PHE A 135 -3.96 21.85 41.70
N THR A 136 -5.28 22.03 41.67
CA THR A 136 -6.23 21.51 42.67
C THR A 136 -7.28 20.63 41.99
N LEU A 137 -7.88 19.70 42.74
CA LEU A 137 -8.94 18.81 42.26
C LEU A 137 -10.24 19.06 43.03
N THR A 138 -11.37 18.86 42.37
CA THR A 138 -12.72 19.05 42.96
C THR A 138 -12.96 18.12 44.15
N GLU A 139 -12.39 16.92 44.11
CA GLU A 139 -12.44 15.92 45.18
C GLU A 139 -11.57 16.29 46.39
N LEU A 140 -10.57 17.16 46.21
CA LEU A 140 -9.55 17.54 47.21
C LEU A 140 -9.39 19.07 47.31
N PRO A 141 -10.46 19.84 47.63
CA PRO A 141 -10.48 21.31 47.49
C PRO A 141 -9.55 22.06 48.47
N GLU A 142 -9.06 21.40 49.52
CA GLU A 142 -8.09 21.96 50.48
C GLU A 142 -6.63 21.56 50.17
N VAL A 143 -6.38 20.77 49.13
CA VAL A 143 -5.06 20.19 48.80
C VAL A 143 -4.57 20.69 47.44
N THR A 144 -3.39 21.34 47.44
CA THR A 144 -2.64 21.62 46.21
C THR A 144 -1.76 20.41 45.87
N ILE A 145 -1.80 20.01 44.60
CA ILE A 145 -1.06 18.87 44.06
C ILE A 145 0.07 19.40 43.17
N HIS A 146 1.27 18.90 43.40
CA HIS A 146 2.48 19.25 42.66
C HIS A 146 2.99 18.00 41.94
N SER A 147 2.60 17.81 40.68
CA SER A 147 3.10 16.70 39.86
C SER A 147 4.42 17.08 39.19
N SER A 148 5.32 16.12 39.04
CA SER A 148 6.64 16.34 38.43
C SER A 148 7.19 15.06 37.81
N ARG A 149 8.06 15.17 36.81
CA ARG A 149 8.59 14.01 36.08
C ARG A 149 9.60 13.24 36.94
N ALA A 150 9.40 11.93 37.10
CA ALA A 150 10.29 11.04 37.84
C ALA A 150 11.46 10.48 37.00
N GLY A 151 11.37 10.47 35.67
CA GLY A 151 12.48 10.09 34.78
C GLY A 151 12.84 8.60 34.73
N HIS A 152 12.06 7.76 35.42
CA HIS A 152 12.23 6.30 35.49
C HIS A 152 11.71 5.57 34.23
N ILE A 153 10.42 5.77 33.88
CA ILE A 153 9.81 5.35 32.60
C ILE A 153 8.95 6.48 32.00
N ALA A 154 8.45 6.32 30.77
CA ALA A 154 7.52 7.28 30.18
C ALA A 154 6.27 7.44 31.05
N GLY A 155 5.90 8.69 31.33
CA GLY A 155 4.81 9.03 32.23
C GLY A 155 5.11 8.94 33.73
N ALA A 156 6.25 8.37 34.16
CA ALA A 156 6.56 8.26 35.57
C ALA A 156 6.64 9.64 36.25
N MET A 157 5.97 9.78 37.39
CA MET A 157 5.82 11.06 38.07
C MET A 157 5.88 10.97 39.60
N SER A 158 6.60 11.94 40.19
CA SER A 158 6.64 12.20 41.63
C SER A 158 5.53 13.17 42.02
N LEU A 159 4.91 12.92 43.17
CA LEU A 159 3.68 13.57 43.65
C LEU A 159 3.93 14.33 44.96
N GLY A 160 3.84 15.66 44.92
CA GLY A 160 3.71 16.49 46.11
C GLY A 160 2.24 16.78 46.44
N PHE A 161 1.87 16.74 47.72
CA PHE A 161 0.57 17.15 48.24
C PHE A 161 0.78 18.16 49.37
N ALA A 162 0.08 19.30 49.32
CA ALA A 162 0.23 20.39 50.27
C ALA A 162 -1.13 20.96 50.72
N SER A 163 -1.30 21.12 52.03
CA SER A 163 -2.40 21.84 52.67
C SER A 163 -1.88 23.07 53.42
N LYS A 164 -2.77 23.79 54.11
CA LYS A 164 -2.41 24.98 54.92
C LYS A 164 -1.48 24.66 56.11
N GLN A 165 -1.35 23.40 56.52
CA GLN A 165 -0.60 22.98 57.73
C GLN A 165 0.33 21.79 57.53
N GLU A 166 0.22 21.08 56.40
CA GLU A 166 0.78 19.75 56.17
C GLU A 166 1.31 19.65 54.75
N SER A 167 2.45 18.99 54.56
CA SER A 167 3.07 18.84 53.25
C SER A 167 3.83 17.52 53.13
N ILE A 168 3.63 16.81 52.03
CA ILE A 168 4.21 15.48 51.78
C ILE A 168 4.60 15.32 50.32
N VAL A 169 5.69 14.61 50.04
CA VAL A 169 6.08 14.17 48.70
C VAL A 169 6.19 12.65 48.67
N VAL A 170 5.72 12.03 47.59
CA VAL A 170 5.99 10.62 47.24
C VAL A 170 6.80 10.63 45.94
N SER A 171 7.98 10.01 45.93
CA SER A 171 8.85 10.01 44.75
C SER A 171 8.30 9.15 43.60
N GLY A 172 7.67 8.02 43.92
CA GLY A 172 7.64 6.86 43.02
C GLY A 172 9.05 6.31 42.80
N ASP A 173 9.24 5.49 41.78
CA ASP A 173 10.59 5.17 41.29
C ASP A 173 11.11 6.31 40.40
N ILE A 174 12.37 6.72 40.60
CA ILE A 174 12.95 7.93 39.99
C ILE A 174 14.31 7.65 39.35
N SER A 175 14.71 8.43 38.34
CA SER A 175 16.10 8.44 37.82
C SER A 175 16.52 9.85 37.44
N MET A 176 17.53 10.40 38.12
CA MET A 176 18.07 11.73 37.83
C MET A 176 18.79 11.76 36.47
N THR A 177 19.54 10.70 36.14
CA THR A 177 20.20 10.52 34.85
C THR A 177 19.19 10.48 33.68
N PRO A 178 19.32 11.37 32.67
CA PRO A 178 18.51 11.31 31.46
C PRO A 178 18.77 10.06 30.61
N GLN A 179 17.73 9.61 29.91
CA GLN A 179 17.72 8.43 29.06
C GLN A 179 17.47 8.85 27.60
N ARG A 180 17.67 7.96 26.63
CA ARG A 180 17.39 8.22 25.21
C ARG A 180 15.89 8.37 24.97
N THR A 181 15.12 7.51 25.63
CA THR A 181 13.65 7.52 25.66
C THR A 181 13.05 8.72 26.39
N ILE A 182 13.54 9.04 27.59
CA ILE A 182 12.92 10.03 28.50
C ILE A 182 13.93 10.95 29.18
N LEU A 183 13.51 12.15 29.55
CA LEU A 183 14.30 13.08 30.36
C LEU A 183 14.32 12.64 31.83
N GLY A 184 15.46 12.87 32.51
CA GLY A 184 15.65 12.56 33.93
C GLY A 184 14.73 13.34 34.88
N ALA A 185 14.74 12.94 36.15
CA ALA A 185 13.84 13.42 37.18
C ALA A 185 13.94 14.94 37.44
N VAL A 186 12.83 15.52 37.90
CA VAL A 186 12.76 16.87 38.46
C VAL A 186 11.94 16.77 39.75
N PRO A 187 12.44 17.22 40.92
CA PRO A 187 11.65 17.21 42.14
C PRO A 187 10.39 18.08 42.03
N PRO A 188 9.29 17.78 42.75
CA PRO A 188 8.13 18.64 42.83
C PRO A 188 8.47 20.08 43.27
N ALA A 189 7.70 21.05 42.82
CA ALA A 189 7.81 22.47 43.21
C ALA A 189 7.28 22.76 44.63
N LEU A 190 7.67 21.91 45.59
CA LEU A 190 7.24 21.92 46.99
C LEU A 190 8.46 21.88 47.92
N GLU A 191 8.98 23.06 48.26
CA GLU A 191 10.12 23.18 49.20
C GLU A 191 9.73 22.80 50.63
N ARG A 192 10.62 22.03 51.28
CA ARG A 192 10.59 21.66 52.71
C ARG A 192 9.29 20.96 53.16
N PRO A 193 8.90 19.85 52.49
CA PRO A 193 7.75 19.07 52.92
C PRO A 193 8.00 18.46 54.31
N ASP A 194 6.95 18.27 55.08
CA ASP A 194 7.02 17.70 56.43
C ASP A 194 7.38 16.19 56.40
N LEU A 195 7.14 15.50 55.28
CA LEU A 195 7.64 14.16 54.96
C LEU A 195 7.96 14.01 53.46
N LEU A 196 9.06 13.34 53.12
CA LEU A 196 9.34 12.76 51.81
C LEU A 196 9.28 11.23 51.93
N ILE A 197 8.45 10.56 51.13
CA ILE A 197 8.49 9.11 50.90
C ILE A 197 9.34 8.89 49.66
N LEU A 198 10.45 8.16 49.80
CA LEU A 198 11.51 8.01 48.79
C LEU A 198 11.77 6.52 48.52
N GLU A 199 11.90 6.15 47.25
CA GLU A 199 12.39 4.82 46.87
C GLU A 199 13.83 4.57 47.33
N SER A 200 14.27 3.32 47.36
CA SER A 200 15.61 2.96 47.83
C SER A 200 16.24 1.79 47.07
N THR A 201 15.73 1.46 45.88
CA THR A 201 16.07 0.25 45.09
C THR A 201 17.57 0.10 44.83
N TYR A 202 18.30 1.21 44.68
CA TYR A 202 19.76 1.24 44.46
C TYR A 202 20.52 2.01 45.57
N GLY A 203 19.93 2.16 46.76
CA GLY A 203 20.50 2.93 47.88
C GLY A 203 21.89 2.47 48.38
N ALA A 204 22.25 1.19 48.19
CA ALA A 204 23.58 0.64 48.49
C ALA A 204 24.55 0.61 47.29
N ARG A 205 24.18 1.22 46.16
CA ARG A 205 24.93 1.11 44.90
C ARG A 205 25.26 2.51 44.35
N LEU A 206 26.24 2.53 43.45
CA LEU A 206 26.61 3.67 42.61
C LEU A 206 26.66 3.18 41.17
N HIS A 207 26.17 3.98 40.22
CA HIS A 207 26.14 3.57 38.80
C HIS A 207 27.52 3.73 38.14
N PRO A 208 27.90 2.83 37.21
CA PRO A 208 29.03 3.06 36.33
C PRO A 208 28.75 4.23 35.37
N ASN A 209 29.77 4.75 34.71
CA ASN A 209 29.58 5.75 33.66
C ASN A 209 28.67 5.19 32.54
N ARG A 210 27.45 5.72 32.43
CA ARG A 210 26.42 5.21 31.50
C ARG A 210 26.93 5.15 30.06
N GLN A 211 27.61 6.19 29.56
CA GLN A 211 28.11 6.22 28.17
C GLN A 211 29.12 5.10 27.89
N ALA A 212 30.04 4.85 28.82
CA ALA A 212 30.99 3.74 28.71
C ALA A 212 30.28 2.37 28.74
N GLU A 213 29.24 2.23 29.57
CA GLU A 213 28.47 0.99 29.68
C GLU A 213 27.58 0.73 28.45
N GLU A 214 26.96 1.77 27.88
CA GLU A 214 26.22 1.71 26.62
C GLU A 214 27.14 1.28 25.46
N GLN A 215 28.35 1.85 25.38
CA GLN A 215 29.34 1.46 24.38
C GLN A 215 29.85 0.02 24.60
N ARG A 216 30.11 -0.38 25.86
CA ARG A 216 30.53 -1.75 26.21
C ARG A 216 29.47 -2.78 25.81
N MET A 217 28.19 -2.47 26.01
CA MET A 217 27.07 -3.32 25.57
C MET A 217 27.00 -3.41 24.05
N ALA A 218 27.02 -2.28 23.34
CA ALA A 218 26.91 -2.26 21.88
C ALA A 218 28.06 -3.04 21.20
N LEU A 219 29.30 -2.86 21.68
CA LEU A 219 30.47 -3.60 21.18
C LEU A 219 30.35 -5.11 21.46
N ALA A 220 29.83 -5.52 22.61
CA ALA A 220 29.62 -6.93 22.93
C ALA A 220 28.51 -7.59 22.09
N VAL A 221 27.44 -6.84 21.75
CA VAL A 221 26.44 -7.28 20.77
C VAL A 221 27.12 -7.50 19.41
N ALA A 222 27.88 -6.51 18.93
CA ALA A 222 28.58 -6.60 17.64
C ALA A 222 29.66 -7.70 17.58
N ASP A 223 30.24 -8.10 18.72
CA ASP A 223 31.19 -9.20 18.79
C ASP A 223 30.52 -10.58 18.82
N GLY A 224 29.46 -10.75 19.63
CA GLY A 224 28.67 -11.99 19.67
C GLY A 224 28.07 -12.36 18.31
N LEU A 225 27.57 -11.36 17.57
CA LEU A 225 27.00 -11.51 16.23
C LEU A 225 27.97 -12.03 15.15
N LYS A 226 29.28 -12.06 15.42
CA LYS A 226 30.26 -12.70 14.53
C LYS A 226 30.16 -14.23 14.55
N ASN A 227 29.64 -14.78 15.64
CA ASN A 227 29.62 -16.22 15.92
C ASN A 227 28.18 -16.79 15.92
N GLY A 228 27.20 -16.05 16.45
CA GLY A 228 25.82 -16.50 16.58
C GLY A 228 24.85 -15.43 17.06
N HIS A 229 23.61 -15.82 17.39
CA HIS A 229 22.58 -14.88 17.82
C HIS A 229 22.89 -14.28 19.20
N VAL A 230 22.47 -13.03 19.40
CA VAL A 230 22.63 -12.31 20.66
C VAL A 230 21.26 -11.96 21.22
N LEU A 231 20.94 -12.46 22.41
CA LEU A 231 19.69 -12.18 23.13
C LEU A 231 19.91 -11.11 24.20
N LEU A 232 19.09 -10.06 24.15
CA LEU A 232 18.99 -9.00 25.15
C LEU A 232 17.65 -9.16 25.90
N PRO A 233 17.59 -9.95 26.98
CA PRO A 233 16.41 -9.98 27.84
C PRO A 233 16.23 -8.61 28.51
N CYS A 234 15.02 -8.06 28.39
CA CYS A 234 14.67 -6.74 28.87
C CYS A 234 13.23 -6.67 29.38
N PHE A 235 12.96 -5.74 30.29
CA PHE A 235 11.58 -5.40 30.64
C PHE A 235 10.88 -4.79 29.41
N GLY A 236 9.63 -5.20 29.18
CA GLY A 236 8.85 -4.76 28.03
C GLY A 236 8.61 -3.25 28.00
N LEU A 237 8.60 -2.64 29.19
CA LEU A 237 8.44 -1.21 29.43
C LEU A 237 9.79 -0.58 29.81
N GLY A 238 10.09 0.59 29.23
CA GLY A 238 11.33 1.35 29.42
C GLY A 238 12.55 0.71 28.77
N ARG A 239 12.99 -0.44 29.29
CA ARG A 239 14.31 -1.02 29.00
C ARG A 239 14.48 -1.43 27.54
N GLY A 240 13.49 -2.12 26.96
CA GLY A 240 13.56 -2.55 25.56
C GLY A 240 13.62 -1.39 24.56
N GLN A 241 12.85 -0.32 24.82
CA GLN A 241 12.84 0.89 23.98
C GLN A 241 14.18 1.64 24.06
N GLU A 242 14.77 1.72 25.25
CA GLU A 242 16.07 2.36 25.50
C GLU A 242 17.21 1.63 24.78
N ILE A 243 17.24 0.29 24.84
CA ILE A 243 18.24 -0.56 24.17
C ILE A 243 18.13 -0.45 22.65
N LEU A 244 16.90 -0.43 22.11
CA LEU A 244 16.66 -0.32 20.68
C LEU A 244 17.23 1.01 20.11
N LEU A 245 16.89 2.14 20.73
CA LEU A 245 17.42 3.46 20.34
C LEU A 245 18.92 3.61 20.58
N LEU A 246 19.48 2.90 21.56
CA LEU A 246 20.92 2.82 21.81
C LEU A 246 21.62 2.12 20.63
N LEU A 247 21.18 0.93 20.25
CA LEU A 247 21.80 0.16 19.17
C LEU A 247 21.65 0.86 17.82
N GLN A 248 20.47 1.40 17.50
CA GLN A 248 20.27 2.22 16.30
C GLN A 248 21.24 3.42 16.30
N SER A 249 21.35 4.16 17.39
CA SER A 249 22.27 5.30 17.51
C SER A 249 23.75 4.93 17.42
N MET A 250 24.15 3.74 17.85
CA MET A 250 25.54 3.27 17.72
C MET A 250 25.86 2.79 16.29
N GLN A 251 24.84 2.29 15.57
CA GLN A 251 24.91 1.99 14.13
C GLN A 251 24.94 3.28 13.28
N GLU A 252 24.08 4.27 13.58
CA GLU A 252 24.08 5.62 12.98
C GLU A 252 25.47 6.29 13.09
N GLN A 253 26.15 6.09 14.22
CA GLN A 253 27.47 6.68 14.50
C GLN A 253 28.66 5.83 13.98
N GLY A 254 28.42 4.66 13.40
CA GLY A 254 29.47 3.75 12.95
C GLY A 254 30.33 3.13 14.07
N VAL A 255 29.87 3.19 15.31
CA VAL A 255 30.54 2.58 16.48
C VAL A 255 30.43 1.06 16.43
N VAL A 256 29.35 0.56 15.84
CA VAL A 256 29.12 -0.87 15.53
C VAL A 256 28.61 -1.01 14.09
N PRO A 257 28.86 -2.15 13.41
CA PRO A 257 28.29 -2.40 12.09
C PRO A 257 26.76 -2.47 12.13
N VAL A 258 26.11 -2.23 10.99
CA VAL A 258 24.67 -2.48 10.82
C VAL A 258 24.42 -3.99 10.82
N PHE A 259 23.51 -4.45 11.68
CA PHE A 259 23.08 -5.84 11.81
C PHE A 259 21.56 -5.93 12.04
N PRO A 260 20.90 -7.08 11.77
CA PRO A 260 19.47 -7.23 12.00
C PRO A 260 19.11 -7.15 13.49
N ILE A 261 18.06 -6.39 13.82
CA ILE A 261 17.50 -6.26 15.18
C ILE A 261 16.05 -6.75 15.18
N TYR A 262 15.76 -7.81 15.91
CA TYR A 262 14.41 -8.33 16.13
C TYR A 262 13.87 -7.89 17.49
N VAL A 263 12.60 -7.47 17.54
CA VAL A 263 11.95 -6.93 18.73
C VAL A 263 10.67 -7.70 19.06
N ASP A 264 10.62 -8.34 20.24
CA ASP A 264 9.60 -9.36 20.57
C ASP A 264 8.90 -9.13 21.92
N GLY A 265 7.69 -9.67 22.04
CA GLY A 265 6.86 -9.64 23.23
C GLY A 265 6.25 -8.26 23.51
N LEU A 266 6.27 -7.88 24.79
CA LEU A 266 5.68 -6.64 25.27
C LEU A 266 6.43 -5.39 24.79
N VAL A 267 7.73 -5.53 24.50
CA VAL A 267 8.57 -4.45 23.91
C VAL A 267 7.92 -3.87 22.66
N ARG A 268 7.39 -4.73 21.76
CA ARG A 268 6.67 -4.32 20.54
C ARG A 268 5.48 -3.42 20.84
N ARG A 269 4.60 -3.82 21.76
CA ARG A 269 3.40 -3.05 22.11
C ARG A 269 3.75 -1.71 22.76
N VAL A 270 4.76 -1.66 23.61
CA VAL A 270 5.22 -0.40 24.22
C VAL A 270 5.93 0.52 23.20
N CYS A 271 6.66 -0.02 22.21
CA CYS A 271 7.20 0.77 21.09
C CYS A 271 6.10 1.46 20.25
N SER A 272 4.93 0.83 20.09
CA SER A 272 3.75 1.49 19.51
C SER A 272 3.16 2.51 20.49
N ALA A 273 2.95 2.14 21.75
CA ALA A 273 2.37 3.03 22.77
C ALA A 273 3.13 4.35 22.94
N TYR A 274 4.47 4.31 22.92
CA TYR A 274 5.31 5.50 23.04
C TYR A 274 5.05 6.53 21.92
N GLN A 275 4.47 6.14 20.78
CA GLN A 275 4.09 7.05 19.69
C GLN A 275 2.82 7.85 20.01
N LEU A 276 1.94 7.36 20.89
CA LEU A 276 0.75 8.11 21.37
C LEU A 276 1.10 9.25 22.33
N MET A 277 2.28 9.21 22.96
CA MET A 277 2.65 10.03 24.12
C MET A 277 3.94 10.85 23.91
N PRO A 278 4.09 11.60 22.79
CA PRO A 278 5.31 12.37 22.51
C PRO A 278 5.65 13.40 23.61
N GLU A 279 4.67 13.87 24.37
CA GLU A 279 4.84 14.75 25.54
C GLU A 279 5.61 14.11 26.72
N ALA A 280 5.65 12.78 26.81
CA ALA A 280 6.33 12.05 27.88
C ALA A 280 7.79 11.66 27.53
N LEU A 281 8.26 11.93 26.31
CA LEU A 281 9.54 11.48 25.77
C LEU A 281 10.58 12.62 25.66
N THR A 282 11.83 12.28 25.31
CA THR A 282 12.85 13.32 25.04
C THR A 282 12.45 14.25 23.90
N PRO A 283 12.88 15.53 23.91
CA PRO A 283 12.58 16.48 22.82
C PRO A 283 13.08 16.06 21.43
N ARG A 284 14.02 15.12 21.31
CA ARG A 284 14.36 14.49 20.02
C ARG A 284 13.21 13.59 19.55
N LEU A 285 12.81 12.62 20.36
CA LEU A 285 11.74 11.68 20.03
C LEU A 285 10.38 12.36 19.89
N SER A 286 10.06 13.29 20.79
CA SER A 286 8.84 14.11 20.75
C SER A 286 8.68 14.79 19.40
N ARG A 287 9.73 15.48 18.92
CA ARG A 287 9.74 16.13 17.60
C ARG A 287 9.87 15.16 16.42
N GLN A 288 10.31 13.91 16.62
CA GLN A 288 10.30 12.90 15.55
C GLN A 288 8.89 12.33 15.36
N ILE A 289 8.21 11.96 16.46
CA ILE A 289 6.83 11.49 16.45
C ILE A 289 5.88 12.61 16.00
N ARG A 290 6.03 13.84 16.54
CA ARG A 290 5.39 15.08 16.05
C ARG A 290 5.97 15.58 14.71
N LYS A 291 6.49 14.68 13.86
CA LYS A 291 6.80 14.88 12.43
C LYS A 291 6.39 13.67 11.56
N GLY A 292 5.82 12.61 12.15
CA GLY A 292 5.47 11.37 11.45
C GLY A 292 6.63 10.38 11.30
N PHE A 293 7.76 10.59 11.98
CA PHE A 293 8.83 9.60 12.06
C PHE A 293 8.55 8.60 13.19
N LEU A 294 8.81 7.32 12.92
CA LEU A 294 8.59 6.21 13.85
C LEU A 294 9.95 5.81 14.45
N PRO A 295 10.38 6.37 15.60
CA PRO A 295 11.77 6.30 16.03
C PRO A 295 12.23 4.89 16.43
N PHE A 296 11.29 3.99 16.72
CA PHE A 296 11.56 2.57 17.04
C PHE A 296 11.57 1.67 15.79
N GLN A 297 11.47 2.24 14.59
CA GLN A 297 11.62 1.52 13.32
C GLN A 297 12.92 1.95 12.61
N GLY A 298 13.39 1.11 11.68
CA GLY A 298 14.56 1.36 10.85
C GLY A 298 14.68 0.28 9.79
N ASP A 299 15.44 0.53 8.71
CA ASP A 299 15.54 -0.40 7.57
C ASP A 299 16.19 -1.77 7.97
N ASN A 300 16.74 -1.91 9.18
CA ASN A 300 17.29 -3.14 9.78
C ASN A 300 16.56 -3.64 11.06
N VAL A 301 15.43 -3.02 11.44
CA VAL A 301 14.65 -3.35 12.64
C VAL A 301 13.37 -4.09 12.25
N SER A 302 13.07 -5.22 12.91
CA SER A 302 11.91 -6.06 12.61
C SER A 302 11.15 -6.44 13.88
N PHE A 303 9.84 -6.18 13.90
CA PHE A 303 8.97 -6.47 15.02
C PHE A 303 8.31 -7.85 14.87
N VAL A 304 8.58 -8.76 15.83
CA VAL A 304 8.14 -10.15 15.75
C VAL A 304 6.64 -10.26 16.03
N ARG A 305 5.94 -10.99 15.15
CA ARG A 305 4.48 -11.14 15.14
C ARG A 305 4.03 -12.38 15.91
N ASP A 306 4.58 -13.55 15.59
CA ASP A 306 4.13 -14.84 16.11
C ASP A 306 5.27 -15.81 16.49
N ALA A 307 4.91 -17.02 16.94
CA ALA A 307 5.84 -18.05 17.39
C ALA A 307 6.58 -18.80 16.27
N ARG A 308 6.07 -18.79 15.03
CA ARG A 308 6.73 -19.38 13.85
C ARG A 308 7.89 -18.49 13.40
N GLU A 309 7.64 -17.18 13.37
CA GLU A 309 8.65 -16.18 13.02
C GLU A 309 9.87 -16.24 13.95
N ARG A 310 9.68 -16.56 15.25
CA ARG A 310 10.79 -16.81 16.20
C ARG A 310 11.73 -17.94 15.78
N GLN A 311 11.17 -19.02 15.22
CA GLN A 311 11.96 -20.15 14.77
C GLN A 311 12.73 -19.79 13.49
N THR A 312 12.07 -19.12 12.53
CA THR A 312 12.72 -18.57 11.33
C THR A 312 13.85 -17.59 11.66
N ILE A 313 13.76 -16.83 12.76
CA ILE A 313 14.83 -15.95 13.25
C ILE A 313 16.03 -16.76 13.75
N LEU A 314 15.82 -17.87 14.46
CA LEU A 314 16.89 -18.74 14.98
C LEU A 314 17.53 -19.64 13.91
N ASP A 315 16.78 -19.99 12.86
CA ASP A 315 17.28 -20.74 11.70
C ASP A 315 17.94 -19.82 10.64
N GLY A 316 17.98 -18.50 10.91
CA GLY A 316 18.41 -17.47 9.98
C GLY A 316 19.89 -17.10 10.04
N GLN A 317 20.20 -15.82 9.79
CA GLN A 317 21.54 -15.26 9.99
C GLN A 317 21.67 -14.69 11.41
N PRO A 318 22.89 -14.66 12.01
CA PRO A 318 23.14 -14.06 13.31
C PRO A 318 22.50 -12.68 13.47
N ALA A 319 21.64 -12.55 14.47
CA ALA A 319 20.81 -11.37 14.69
C ALA A 319 20.67 -11.02 16.18
N CYS A 320 20.44 -9.74 16.44
CA CYS A 320 20.24 -9.18 17.78
C CYS A 320 18.75 -9.27 18.14
N ILE A 321 18.41 -9.94 19.24
CA ILE A 321 17.03 -10.22 19.66
C ILE A 321 16.75 -9.47 20.96
N ILE A 322 15.93 -8.43 20.90
CA ILE A 322 15.45 -7.66 22.06
C ILE A 322 14.09 -8.23 22.47
N ALA A 323 14.04 -8.94 23.60
CA ALA A 323 12.86 -9.70 24.01
C ALA A 323 12.53 -9.53 25.50
N SER A 324 11.25 -9.72 25.82
CA SER A 324 10.70 -9.70 27.18
C SER A 324 10.23 -11.09 27.61
N SER A 325 10.21 -11.47 28.90
CA SER A 325 10.50 -10.70 30.13
C SER A 325 11.99 -10.37 30.37
N GLY A 326 12.26 -9.45 31.30
CA GLY A 326 13.63 -9.00 31.63
C GLY A 326 14.43 -9.94 32.54
N MET A 327 13.76 -10.85 33.26
CA MET A 327 14.36 -11.76 34.25
C MET A 327 14.36 -13.24 33.80
N LEU A 328 14.00 -13.51 32.54
CA LEU A 328 13.81 -14.85 31.99
C LEU A 328 12.75 -15.70 32.72
N THR A 329 11.81 -15.07 33.44
CA THR A 329 10.71 -15.72 34.17
C THR A 329 9.59 -16.27 33.28
N GLY A 330 9.73 -16.16 31.97
CA GLY A 330 8.77 -16.63 30.96
C GLY A 330 8.63 -15.66 29.79
N GLY A 331 7.86 -16.10 28.80
CA GLY A 331 7.58 -15.33 27.58
C GLY A 331 8.70 -15.45 26.54
N PRO A 332 8.68 -14.60 25.48
CA PRO A 332 9.61 -14.71 24.36
C PRO A 332 11.09 -14.79 24.74
N SER A 333 11.56 -14.01 25.71
CA SER A 333 12.98 -14.06 26.13
C SER A 333 13.37 -15.40 26.75
N ALA A 334 12.51 -16.02 27.57
CA ALA A 334 12.73 -17.36 28.12
C ALA A 334 12.73 -18.42 27.01
N TRP A 335 11.78 -18.30 26.07
CA TRP A 335 11.69 -19.17 24.89
C TRP A 335 12.97 -19.12 24.01
N TYR A 336 13.54 -17.93 23.79
CA TYR A 336 14.82 -17.78 23.09
C TYR A 336 15.99 -18.29 23.95
N ALA A 337 16.04 -17.92 25.24
CA ALA A 337 17.12 -18.31 26.15
C ALA A 337 17.23 -19.83 26.28
N ALA A 338 16.10 -20.54 26.36
CA ALA A 338 16.07 -22.01 26.43
C ALA A 338 16.71 -22.68 25.19
N ARG A 339 16.66 -22.03 24.03
CA ARG A 339 17.24 -22.52 22.76
C ARG A 339 18.68 -22.05 22.55
N LEU A 340 19.02 -20.85 23.03
CA LEU A 340 20.34 -20.25 22.87
C LEU A 340 21.33 -20.66 23.96
N ALA A 341 20.89 -21.01 25.17
CA ALA A 341 21.77 -21.33 26.30
C ALA A 341 22.74 -22.49 26.00
N SER A 342 22.27 -23.53 25.31
CA SER A 342 23.11 -24.68 24.89
C SER A 342 24.07 -24.39 23.73
N ASN A 343 24.01 -23.21 23.10
CA ASN A 343 24.80 -22.89 21.92
C ASN A 343 26.05 -22.06 22.31
N PRO A 344 27.28 -22.62 22.21
CA PRO A 344 28.50 -21.91 22.60
C PRO A 344 28.80 -20.68 21.74
N ASN A 345 28.19 -20.56 20.56
CA ASN A 345 28.34 -19.41 19.68
C ASN A 345 27.33 -18.28 19.96
N ALA A 346 26.30 -18.54 20.78
CA ALA A 346 25.30 -17.54 21.14
C ALA A 346 25.77 -16.67 22.32
N SER A 347 25.11 -15.52 22.51
CA SER A 347 25.28 -14.70 23.72
C SER A 347 23.95 -14.30 24.35
N ILE A 348 23.89 -14.26 25.69
CA ILE A 348 22.76 -13.74 26.47
C ILE A 348 23.28 -12.57 27.33
N LEU A 349 22.84 -11.36 27.03
CA LEU A 349 23.39 -10.12 27.59
C LEU A 349 22.33 -9.44 28.47
N ILE A 350 22.43 -9.61 29.79
CA ILE A 350 21.43 -9.13 30.77
C ILE A 350 21.64 -7.64 31.06
N THR A 351 20.57 -6.84 30.98
CA THR A 351 20.63 -5.36 30.97
C THR A 351 19.88 -4.67 32.13
N GLY A 352 19.27 -5.45 33.03
CA GLY A 352 18.40 -4.93 34.08
C GLY A 352 18.65 -5.54 35.46
N TYR A 353 17.82 -5.13 36.42
CA TYR A 353 17.71 -5.78 37.72
C TYR A 353 17.20 -7.23 37.55
N GLN A 354 17.60 -8.12 38.48
CA GLN A 354 17.22 -9.54 38.51
C GLN A 354 16.97 -9.88 39.98
N ASP A 355 15.79 -10.42 40.32
CA ASP A 355 15.50 -10.96 41.66
C ASP A 355 16.37 -12.18 41.98
N GLU A 356 16.62 -12.44 43.25
CA GLU A 356 17.50 -13.55 43.69
C GLU A 356 17.03 -14.93 43.21
N GLU A 357 15.71 -15.16 43.18
CA GLU A 357 15.10 -16.41 42.72
C GLU A 357 15.01 -16.53 41.19
N SER A 358 15.28 -15.45 40.44
CA SER A 358 14.97 -15.39 39.01
C SER A 358 15.86 -16.30 38.13
N PRO A 359 15.32 -16.89 37.03
CA PRO A 359 16.12 -17.69 36.12
C PRO A 359 17.29 -16.92 35.48
N GLY A 360 17.16 -15.61 35.26
CA GLY A 360 18.25 -14.75 34.78
C GLY A 360 19.33 -14.45 35.83
N LYS A 361 18.99 -14.38 37.13
CA LYS A 361 20.00 -14.40 38.22
C LYS A 361 20.70 -15.76 38.29
N ARG A 362 19.95 -16.87 38.25
CA ARG A 362 20.52 -18.23 38.15
C ARG A 362 21.51 -18.32 36.96
N LEU A 363 21.16 -17.81 35.79
CA LEU A 363 22.02 -17.81 34.59
C LEU A 363 23.35 -17.07 34.81
N LEU A 364 23.34 -15.92 35.51
CA LEU A 364 24.57 -15.19 35.88
C LEU A 364 25.44 -16.00 36.83
N ASP A 365 24.84 -16.59 37.87
CA ASP A 365 25.57 -17.34 38.90
C ASP A 365 26.19 -18.64 38.33
N LEU A 366 25.52 -19.28 37.36
CA LEU A 366 26.09 -20.42 36.63
C LEU A 366 27.31 -20.01 35.79
N ALA A 367 27.27 -18.86 35.14
CA ALA A 367 28.38 -18.32 34.37
C ALA A 367 29.59 -17.96 35.26
N GLU A 368 29.35 -17.47 36.48
CA GLU A 368 30.40 -17.19 37.47
C GLU A 368 30.94 -18.44 38.17
N HIS A 369 30.17 -19.54 38.29
CA HIS A 369 30.50 -20.67 39.18
C HIS A 369 30.57 -22.07 38.53
N LYS A 370 30.43 -22.19 37.20
CA LYS A 370 30.63 -23.46 36.45
C LYS A 370 29.83 -24.66 37.02
N LYS A 371 28.53 -24.47 37.17
CA LYS A 371 27.57 -25.59 37.22
C LYS A 371 26.87 -25.66 35.87
N ASP A 372 26.68 -26.86 35.36
CA ASP A 372 26.34 -27.04 33.94
C ASP A 372 24.88 -26.70 33.62
N THR A 373 23.91 -27.03 34.50
CA THR A 373 22.48 -27.02 34.15
C THR A 373 21.69 -25.85 34.74
N LEU A 374 21.04 -25.07 33.86
CA LEU A 374 19.93 -24.17 34.16
C LEU A 374 18.58 -24.86 33.92
N GLU A 375 17.49 -24.25 34.39
CA GLU A 375 16.12 -24.69 34.18
C GLU A 375 15.31 -23.54 33.58
N LEU A 376 14.74 -23.74 32.39
CA LEU A 376 13.91 -22.77 31.66
C LEU A 376 12.81 -23.51 30.91
N GLU A 377 11.58 -22.98 30.88
CA GLU A 377 10.43 -23.57 30.19
C GLU A 377 10.27 -25.09 30.53
N ASP A 378 10.39 -25.41 31.82
CA ASP A 378 10.36 -26.75 32.44
C ASP A 378 11.40 -27.76 31.92
N GLN A 379 12.50 -27.29 31.34
CA GLN A 379 13.58 -28.11 30.78
C GLN A 379 14.93 -27.82 31.47
N GLN A 380 15.66 -28.89 31.84
CA GLN A 380 17.06 -28.78 32.27
C GLN A 380 17.98 -28.67 31.05
N ILE A 381 18.73 -27.58 31.01
CA ILE A 381 19.46 -27.09 29.83
C ILE A 381 20.91 -26.78 30.22
N THR A 382 21.88 -27.29 29.48
CA THR A 382 23.31 -27.03 29.75
C THR A 382 23.71 -25.65 29.24
N VAL A 383 24.23 -24.78 30.10
CA VAL A 383 24.67 -23.42 29.71
C VAL A 383 26.07 -23.48 29.10
N GLN A 384 26.15 -23.15 27.81
CA GLN A 384 27.40 -23.04 27.04
C GLN A 384 27.58 -21.67 26.37
N CYS A 385 26.50 -20.92 26.17
CA CYS A 385 26.54 -19.57 25.58
C CYS A 385 27.36 -18.57 26.43
N ASN A 386 27.86 -17.52 25.78
CA ASN A 386 28.46 -16.39 26.48
C ASN A 386 27.39 -15.59 27.26
N VAL A 387 27.60 -15.40 28.56
CA VAL A 387 26.69 -14.65 29.44
C VAL A 387 27.42 -13.44 30.02
N ALA A 388 26.80 -12.26 29.93
CA ALA A 388 27.35 -11.04 30.52
C ALA A 388 26.26 -10.09 31.02
N LYS A 389 26.61 -9.23 31.99
CA LYS A 389 25.73 -8.22 32.58
C LYS A 389 26.15 -6.79 32.21
N TYR A 390 25.17 -5.91 32.02
CA TYR A 390 25.32 -4.48 31.73
C TYR A 390 24.39 -3.66 32.63
N SER A 391 24.96 -2.75 33.40
CA SER A 391 24.28 -1.99 34.46
C SER A 391 23.72 -0.68 33.93
N LEU A 392 22.66 -0.76 33.13
CA LEU A 392 22.04 0.40 32.45
C LEU A 392 20.83 1.01 33.20
N SER A 393 20.72 0.82 34.53
CA SER A 393 19.51 1.01 35.35
C SER A 393 18.65 2.25 35.05
N ALA A 394 17.35 2.14 35.34
CA ALA A 394 16.37 3.23 35.26
C ALA A 394 15.96 3.77 36.64
N HIS A 395 16.65 3.38 37.71
CA HIS A 395 16.51 3.95 39.06
C HIS A 395 17.72 4.80 39.41
N ALA A 396 17.53 5.81 40.25
CA ALA A 396 18.57 6.63 40.83
C ALA A 396 19.48 5.82 41.77
N ASP A 397 20.79 6.04 41.72
CA ASP A 397 21.71 5.47 42.71
C ASP A 397 21.64 6.19 44.07
N GLY A 398 22.36 5.69 45.10
CA GLY A 398 22.33 6.28 46.44
C GLY A 398 22.72 7.77 46.49
N GLY A 399 23.61 8.22 45.59
CA GLY A 399 24.01 9.62 45.47
C GLY A 399 22.97 10.48 44.74
N GLU A 400 22.36 9.94 43.68
CA GLU A 400 21.24 10.59 42.98
C GLU A 400 20.01 10.73 43.91
N LEU A 401 19.68 9.71 44.70
CA LEU A 401 18.59 9.71 45.69
C LEU A 401 18.84 10.72 46.83
N ALA A 402 20.06 10.76 47.38
CA ALA A 402 20.44 11.75 48.40
C ALA A 402 20.39 13.19 47.85
N SER A 403 20.80 13.40 46.60
CA SER A 403 20.72 14.69 45.91
C SER A 403 19.27 15.16 45.71
N TYR A 404 18.37 14.25 45.33
CA TYR A 404 16.92 14.53 45.22
C TYR A 404 16.32 14.97 46.56
N ALA A 405 16.64 14.26 47.65
CA ALA A 405 16.22 14.64 49.00
C ALA A 405 16.82 16.01 49.43
N ALA A 406 18.10 16.25 49.19
CA ALA A 406 18.78 17.51 49.50
C ALA A 406 18.25 18.72 48.70
N HIS A 407 17.67 18.48 47.52
CA HIS A 407 16.96 19.53 46.77
C HIS A 407 15.68 19.96 47.51
N LEU A 408 14.81 19.00 47.84
CA LEU A 408 13.53 19.22 48.52
C LEU A 408 13.67 19.71 49.97
N LYS A 409 14.77 19.34 50.66
CA LYS A 409 15.05 19.66 52.06
C LYS A 409 13.90 19.26 53.01
N PRO A 410 13.39 18.02 52.92
CA PRO A 410 12.27 17.55 53.71
C PRO A 410 12.62 17.54 55.20
N ARG A 411 11.63 17.68 56.07
CA ARG A 411 11.84 17.54 57.52
C ARG A 411 12.15 16.08 57.90
N ARG A 412 11.52 15.13 57.22
CA ARG A 412 11.61 13.68 57.44
C ARG A 412 11.70 12.96 56.11
N VAL A 413 12.42 11.83 56.06
CA VAL A 413 12.42 10.92 54.90
C VAL A 413 11.95 9.53 55.35
N ALA A 414 10.95 8.95 54.70
CA ALA A 414 10.60 7.54 54.86
C ALA A 414 11.13 6.74 53.66
N LEU A 415 12.04 5.80 53.92
CA LEU A 415 12.64 4.96 52.88
C LEU A 415 11.77 3.72 52.63
N VAL A 416 11.23 3.63 51.42
CA VAL A 416 10.38 2.54 50.91
C VAL A 416 10.99 1.98 49.62
N HIS A 417 10.35 0.99 49.02
CA HIS A 417 10.71 0.36 47.74
C HIS A 417 12.21 0.07 47.61
N GLY A 418 12.66 -0.94 48.36
CA GLY A 418 14.05 -1.35 48.46
C GLY A 418 14.27 -2.34 49.59
N ASP A 419 15.37 -3.09 49.52
CA ASP A 419 15.75 -4.07 50.54
C ASP A 419 16.39 -3.41 51.79
N ASP A 420 16.60 -4.22 52.83
CA ASP A 420 17.08 -3.73 54.13
C ASP A 420 18.58 -3.41 54.15
N GLU A 421 19.37 -3.74 53.11
CA GLU A 421 20.74 -3.26 52.92
C GLU A 421 20.72 -1.88 52.25
N ALA A 422 20.02 -1.75 51.12
CA ALA A 422 19.90 -0.53 50.34
C ALA A 422 19.31 0.64 51.15
N ARG A 423 18.30 0.36 51.98
CA ARG A 423 17.70 1.32 52.92
C ARG A 423 18.67 1.78 54.00
N ARG A 424 19.54 0.89 54.52
CA ARG A 424 20.53 1.23 55.57
C ARG A 424 21.73 1.98 55.00
N ALA A 425 22.11 1.71 53.75
CA ALA A 425 23.14 2.48 53.06
C ALA A 425 22.67 3.91 52.77
N LEU A 426 21.45 4.08 52.23
CA LEU A 426 20.88 5.40 51.94
C LEU A 426 20.58 6.21 53.21
N LEU A 427 20.21 5.57 54.32
CA LEU A 427 20.18 6.19 55.66
C LEU A 427 21.51 6.89 56.02
N GLY A 428 22.65 6.28 55.67
CA GLY A 428 23.98 6.87 55.90
C GLY A 428 24.36 8.02 54.96
N LEU A 429 23.58 8.28 53.91
CA LEU A 429 23.77 9.40 52.98
C LEU A 429 22.85 10.60 53.28
N LEU A 430 21.97 10.47 54.28
CA LEU A 430 20.91 11.43 54.62
C LEU A 430 21.10 12.05 56.02
N GLU A 431 22.35 12.19 56.47
CA GLU A 431 22.73 12.54 57.86
C GLU A 431 22.06 13.80 58.45
N GLU A 432 21.74 14.80 57.63
CA GLU A 432 21.10 16.06 58.08
C GLU A 432 19.57 15.96 58.29
N THR A 433 18.94 14.81 57.99
CA THR A 433 17.47 14.65 58.00
C THR A 433 16.98 13.54 58.93
N GLU A 434 15.76 13.68 59.47
CA GLU A 434 15.12 12.64 60.29
C GLU A 434 14.62 11.49 59.39
N VAL A 435 15.45 10.47 59.19
CA VAL A 435 15.13 9.29 58.37
C VAL A 435 14.34 8.25 59.16
N LEU A 436 13.37 7.63 58.48
CA LEU A 436 12.40 6.67 58.98
C LEU A 436 12.45 5.40 58.12
N LEU A 437 12.49 4.23 58.75
CA LEU A 437 12.45 2.93 58.10
C LEU A 437 11.10 2.24 58.39
N PRO A 438 10.01 2.58 57.67
CA PRO A 438 8.70 1.99 57.87
C PRO A 438 8.67 0.48 57.56
N LYS A 439 7.61 -0.19 58.01
CA LYS A 439 7.28 -1.58 57.64
C LYS A 439 5.86 -1.66 57.06
N ASN A 440 5.59 -2.72 56.31
CA ASN A 440 4.22 -3.01 55.86
C ASN A 440 3.30 -3.16 57.10
N GLY A 441 2.08 -2.63 57.03
CA GLY A 441 1.14 -2.56 58.15
C GLY A 441 1.43 -1.45 59.17
N GLN A 442 2.47 -0.64 58.98
CA GLN A 442 2.79 0.45 59.91
C GLN A 442 1.97 1.72 59.61
N THR A 443 1.31 2.25 60.63
CA THR A 443 0.76 3.60 60.65
C THR A 443 1.76 4.58 61.27
N LEU A 444 1.83 5.80 60.75
CA LEU A 444 2.74 6.85 61.21
C LEU A 444 2.00 8.20 61.33
N ASP A 445 1.94 8.72 62.55
CA ASP A 445 1.26 9.98 62.87
C ASP A 445 2.22 11.18 62.88
N LEU A 446 1.85 12.22 62.14
CA LEU A 446 2.60 13.46 62.01
C LEU A 446 1.83 14.64 62.62
N SER A 447 2.37 15.16 63.72
CA SER A 447 1.87 16.35 64.42
C SER A 447 1.96 17.60 63.53
N PRO A 448 0.88 18.40 63.36
CA PRO A 448 0.90 19.62 62.56
C PRO A 448 1.93 20.68 62.99
N ARG A 449 2.26 21.60 62.08
CA ARG A 449 3.19 22.71 62.37
C ARG A 449 2.65 23.67 63.44
N GLN A 450 3.28 23.66 64.63
CA GLN A 450 3.15 24.77 65.58
C GLN A 450 3.86 26.03 65.06
N HIS A 451 3.19 26.81 64.21
CA HIS A 451 3.69 28.09 63.72
C HIS A 451 3.82 29.13 64.86
N LYS A 452 5.02 29.24 65.45
CA LYS A 452 5.42 30.43 66.21
C LYS A 452 5.31 31.66 65.29
N LYS A 453 4.71 32.74 65.80
CA LYS A 453 4.45 33.99 65.05
C LYS A 453 5.73 34.70 64.59
N LYS A 454 6.29 34.26 63.46
CA LYS A 454 7.11 35.06 62.54
C LYS A 454 6.61 34.80 61.13
N ALA A 455 6.23 35.87 60.43
CA ALA A 455 5.79 35.81 59.05
C ALA A 455 7.00 35.65 58.12
N ALA A 456 7.53 34.42 58.04
CA ALA A 456 7.98 33.94 56.75
C ALA A 456 6.70 33.65 55.95
N SER A 457 6.55 34.28 54.79
CA SER A 457 5.49 33.92 53.86
C SER A 457 5.68 32.46 53.45
N LEU A 458 4.69 31.62 53.73
CA LEU A 458 4.44 30.46 52.87
C LEU A 458 4.31 30.97 51.43
N PRO A 459 4.64 30.18 50.40
CA PRO A 459 4.38 30.54 49.02
C PRO A 459 2.96 31.09 48.89
N HIS A 460 2.80 32.18 48.15
CA HIS A 460 1.46 32.66 47.86
C HIS A 460 0.73 31.51 47.16
N VAL A 461 -0.41 31.07 47.70
CA VAL A 461 -1.32 30.22 46.93
C VAL A 461 -1.93 31.16 45.89
N GLU A 462 -1.16 31.41 44.84
CA GLU A 462 -1.69 31.82 43.56
C GLU A 462 -2.83 30.87 43.22
N LYS A 463 -3.86 31.36 42.52
CA LYS A 463 -4.97 30.50 42.12
C LYS A 463 -4.42 29.44 41.17
N ALA A 464 -4.11 28.28 41.72
CA ALA A 464 -3.67 27.13 40.97
C ALA A 464 -4.70 26.90 39.86
N ASN A 465 -4.24 26.83 38.61
CA ASN A 465 -5.15 26.67 37.48
C ASN A 465 -5.94 25.38 37.68
N THR A 466 -7.26 25.44 37.45
CA THR A 466 -8.04 24.22 37.22
C THR A 466 -7.31 23.46 36.12
N PRO A 467 -6.91 22.19 36.35
CA PRO A 467 -6.00 21.50 35.45
C PRO A 467 -6.62 21.42 34.06
N VAL A 468 -5.80 21.62 33.02
CA VAL A 468 -6.20 21.33 31.63
C VAL A 468 -6.12 19.81 31.42
N SER A 469 -6.99 19.09 32.13
CA SER A 469 -7.29 17.68 31.87
C SER A 469 -7.98 17.55 30.50
N LEU A 470 -8.25 16.31 30.07
CA LEU A 470 -9.32 16.12 29.10
C LEU A 470 -10.61 16.76 29.67
N PRO A 471 -11.39 17.47 28.84
CA PRO A 471 -12.82 17.66 29.10
C PRO A 471 -13.47 16.29 29.27
N TYR A 472 -14.45 16.15 30.15
CA TYR A 472 -14.98 14.84 30.53
C TYR A 472 -16.50 14.91 30.70
N GLY A 473 -17.23 14.06 29.97
CA GLY A 473 -18.69 14.10 29.93
C GLY A 473 -19.28 15.38 29.31
N ILE A 474 -18.66 15.94 28.27
CA ILE A 474 -19.09 17.21 27.66
C ILE A 474 -20.39 17.12 26.85
N GLY A 475 -20.83 15.91 26.49
CA GLY A 475 -22.10 15.68 25.80
C GLY A 475 -23.29 15.77 26.77
N GLU A 476 -24.41 16.31 26.31
CA GLU A 476 -25.69 16.20 27.04
C GLU A 476 -26.21 14.74 27.00
N ASP A 477 -27.44 14.48 27.47
CA ASP A 477 -28.03 13.13 27.40
C ASP A 477 -28.50 12.79 25.99
N GLY A 478 -27.54 12.45 25.10
CA GLY A 478 -27.80 12.12 23.69
C GLY A 478 -26.70 11.27 23.04
N ILE A 479 -27.06 10.60 21.93
CA ILE A 479 -26.16 9.74 21.14
C ILE A 479 -25.26 10.61 20.24
N PHE A 480 -23.98 10.27 20.16
CA PHE A 480 -23.01 10.93 19.28
C PHE A 480 -23.35 10.75 17.78
N ASN A 481 -23.10 11.76 16.96
CA ASN A 481 -23.39 11.82 15.51
C ASN A 481 -22.61 12.98 14.87
N ALA A 482 -22.59 13.09 13.53
CA ALA A 482 -21.89 14.13 12.77
C ALA A 482 -21.97 15.55 13.35
N SER A 483 -23.16 15.99 13.79
CA SER A 483 -23.37 17.37 14.26
C SER A 483 -22.60 17.69 15.56
N HIS A 484 -22.16 16.65 16.30
CA HIS A 484 -21.36 16.76 17.51
C HIS A 484 -19.84 16.77 17.26
N LEU A 485 -19.37 16.45 16.05
CA LEU A 485 -17.94 16.37 15.72
C LEU A 485 -17.20 17.70 15.98
N GLU A 486 -17.77 18.82 15.55
CA GLU A 486 -17.15 20.14 15.74
C GLU A 486 -17.05 20.52 17.23
N GLN A 487 -18.04 20.16 18.05
CA GLN A 487 -18.03 20.39 19.50
C GLN A 487 -16.96 19.54 20.21
N LEU A 488 -16.88 18.25 19.86
CA LEU A 488 -15.84 17.34 20.37
C LEU A 488 -14.44 17.81 19.97
N TRP A 489 -14.29 18.33 18.75
CA TRP A 489 -13.04 18.89 18.25
C TRP A 489 -12.62 20.19 18.96
N LYS A 490 -13.51 21.18 19.08
CA LYS A 490 -13.25 22.45 19.77
C LYS A 490 -12.82 22.27 21.23
N ALA A 491 -13.30 21.20 21.87
CA ALA A 491 -12.91 20.83 23.23
C ALA A 491 -11.45 20.32 23.35
N LEU A 492 -10.83 19.89 22.23
CA LEU A 492 -9.52 19.22 22.20
C LEU A 492 -8.45 20.00 21.40
N GLU A 493 -8.85 20.80 20.41
CA GLU A 493 -7.95 21.55 19.50
C GLU A 493 -6.97 22.49 20.25
N HIS A 494 -7.33 22.92 21.46
CA HIS A 494 -6.54 23.85 22.27
C HIS A 494 -5.59 23.15 23.27
N VAL A 495 -5.71 21.83 23.48
CA VAL A 495 -4.96 21.12 24.55
C VAL A 495 -3.69 20.45 24.00
N PRO A 496 -2.45 20.92 24.29
CA PRO A 496 -1.24 20.53 23.52
C PRO A 496 -0.69 19.11 23.77
N SER A 497 -1.19 18.43 24.80
CA SER A 497 -0.88 17.03 25.14
C SER A 497 -1.70 16.02 24.36
N TYR A 498 -2.80 16.42 23.73
CA TYR A 498 -3.73 15.53 23.01
C TYR A 498 -3.66 15.77 21.49
N GLN A 499 -2.44 15.87 20.93
CA GLN A 499 -2.25 15.94 19.47
C GLN A 499 -2.63 14.62 18.79
N ILE A 500 -2.51 13.51 19.52
CA ILE A 500 -3.08 12.20 19.19
C ILE A 500 -3.98 11.80 20.35
N VAL A 501 -5.16 11.26 20.08
CA VAL A 501 -6.13 10.75 21.07
C VAL A 501 -6.58 9.35 20.69
N THR A 502 -6.86 8.49 21.66
CA THR A 502 -7.52 7.20 21.38
C THR A 502 -9.04 7.36 21.26
N LEU A 503 -9.69 6.43 20.57
CA LEU A 503 -11.14 6.28 20.51
C LEU A 503 -11.74 6.25 21.94
N ARG A 504 -11.05 5.56 22.86
CA ARG A 504 -11.40 5.52 24.29
C ARG A 504 -11.28 6.88 24.99
N GLU A 505 -10.25 7.67 24.69
CA GLU A 505 -10.14 9.06 25.18
C GLU A 505 -11.31 9.91 24.65
N LEU A 506 -11.68 9.79 23.37
CA LEU A 506 -12.82 10.51 22.78
C LEU A 506 -14.18 10.13 23.41
N VAL A 507 -14.42 8.83 23.63
CA VAL A 507 -15.62 8.34 24.33
C VAL A 507 -15.70 8.88 25.76
N ASN A 508 -14.58 8.89 26.50
CA ASN A 508 -14.52 9.46 27.84
C ASN A 508 -14.76 10.98 27.83
N VAL A 509 -14.26 11.69 26.81
CA VAL A 509 -14.49 13.13 26.63
C VAL A 509 -15.98 13.42 26.45
N TRP A 510 -16.66 12.70 25.55
CA TRP A 510 -18.08 12.94 25.27
C TRP A 510 -19.01 12.44 26.39
N TYR A 511 -18.92 11.16 26.76
CA TYR A 511 -19.91 10.50 27.61
C TYR A 511 -19.56 10.54 29.11
N GLY A 512 -18.28 10.64 29.47
CA GLY A 512 -17.81 10.65 30.86
C GLY A 512 -18.12 9.36 31.60
N ASP A 513 -18.62 9.44 32.83
CA ASP A 513 -19.02 8.28 33.65
C ASP A 513 -20.19 7.46 33.04
N ARG A 514 -20.80 7.91 31.93
CA ARG A 514 -21.81 7.18 31.14
C ARG A 514 -21.22 6.33 30.00
N ALA A 515 -19.90 6.26 29.85
CA ALA A 515 -19.24 5.49 28.80
C ALA A 515 -19.49 3.97 28.92
N ILE A 516 -19.99 3.36 27.85
CA ILE A 516 -20.15 1.91 27.66
C ILE A 516 -19.38 1.46 26.40
N PRO A 517 -19.00 0.18 26.25
CA PRO A 517 -18.21 -0.30 25.09
C PRO A 517 -18.83 0.05 23.74
N GLU A 518 -20.16 0.00 23.63
CA GLU A 518 -20.93 0.29 22.42
C GLU A 518 -20.73 1.72 21.92
N HIS A 519 -20.46 2.67 22.82
CA HIS A 519 -20.19 4.07 22.46
C HIS A 519 -18.89 4.26 21.68
N ALA A 520 -17.92 3.34 21.84
CA ALA A 520 -16.69 3.38 21.03
C ALA A 520 -16.98 3.03 19.58
N MET A 521 -17.83 2.03 19.33
CA MET A 521 -18.23 1.63 17.98
C MET A 521 -19.03 2.76 17.30
N TRP A 522 -20.05 3.32 17.96
CA TRP A 522 -20.80 4.45 17.39
C TRP A 522 -19.93 5.67 17.09
N LEU A 523 -18.94 5.96 17.93
CA LEU A 523 -18.05 7.10 17.72
C LEU A 523 -17.00 6.80 16.64
N TYR A 524 -16.61 5.54 16.44
CA TYR A 524 -15.81 5.08 15.31
C TYR A 524 -16.58 5.18 13.98
N ASP A 525 -17.81 4.67 13.94
CA ASP A 525 -18.68 4.72 12.75
C ASP A 525 -18.85 6.17 12.25
N VAL A 526 -19.15 7.10 13.17
CA VAL A 526 -19.27 8.54 12.88
C VAL A 526 -17.94 9.19 12.44
N LEU A 527 -16.80 8.68 12.92
CA LEU A 527 -15.48 9.18 12.53
C LEU A 527 -15.03 8.70 11.15
N GLU A 528 -15.34 7.47 10.75
CA GLU A 528 -14.94 6.93 9.44
C GLU A 528 -15.96 7.29 8.33
N GLU A 529 -17.27 7.25 8.62
CA GLU A 529 -18.31 7.47 7.62
C GLU A 529 -18.74 8.94 7.48
N GLU A 530 -18.91 9.69 8.58
CA GLU A 530 -19.60 10.99 8.54
C GLU A 530 -18.68 12.24 8.53
N GLN A 531 -17.35 12.11 8.73
CA GLN A 531 -16.48 13.30 8.81
C GLN A 531 -16.07 13.88 7.44
N PRO A 532 -15.78 15.20 7.34
CA PRO A 532 -15.28 15.82 6.10
C PRO A 532 -13.89 15.30 5.71
N TYR A 533 -13.72 14.89 4.46
CA TYR A 533 -12.47 14.26 4.00
C TYR A 533 -11.33 15.24 3.70
N ASP A 534 -11.66 16.47 3.28
CA ASP A 534 -10.69 17.54 2.98
C ASP A 534 -10.18 18.22 4.25
N GLU A 535 -11.05 18.38 5.25
CA GLU A 535 -10.78 19.11 6.49
C GLU A 535 -11.12 18.30 7.76
N PRO A 536 -10.65 17.03 7.89
CA PRO A 536 -11.03 16.12 8.97
C PRO A 536 -10.66 16.67 10.35
N TYR A 537 -11.63 16.66 11.28
CA TYR A 537 -11.40 17.02 12.67
C TYR A 537 -10.44 16.04 13.38
N PHE A 538 -10.50 14.77 12.99
CA PHE A 538 -9.81 13.64 13.62
C PHE A 538 -9.27 12.69 12.55
N THR A 539 -7.99 12.77 12.21
CA THR A 539 -7.40 11.91 11.16
C THR A 539 -6.91 10.59 11.75
N PRO A 540 -7.30 9.41 11.24
CA PRO A 540 -6.79 8.12 11.74
C PRO A 540 -5.27 8.04 11.75
N ALA A 541 -4.69 7.54 12.84
CA ALA A 541 -3.26 7.27 12.97
C ALA A 541 -2.97 5.85 12.49
N ALA A 542 -2.65 5.69 11.20
CA ALA A 542 -2.53 4.38 10.53
C ALA A 542 -1.50 3.41 11.17
N GLU A 543 -0.58 3.92 11.98
CA GLU A 543 0.42 3.13 12.72
C GLU A 543 -0.08 2.59 14.07
N ILE A 544 -1.24 3.06 14.54
CA ILE A 544 -1.75 2.82 15.90
C ILE A 544 -3.28 2.63 15.87
N THR A 545 -3.72 1.39 16.08
CA THR A 545 -5.14 0.99 16.15
C THR A 545 -5.93 1.88 17.13
N GLU A 546 -7.15 2.26 16.73
CA GLU A 546 -8.08 3.08 17.52
C GLU A 546 -7.51 4.45 17.99
N ALA A 547 -6.63 5.07 17.22
CA ALA A 547 -6.07 6.39 17.52
C ALA A 547 -6.23 7.40 16.37
N TYR A 548 -6.37 8.68 16.72
CA TYR A 548 -6.68 9.79 15.82
C TYR A 548 -5.83 11.02 16.14
N TYR A 549 -5.29 11.67 15.12
CA TYR A 549 -4.66 12.99 15.20
C TYR A 549 -5.73 14.09 15.28
N VAL A 550 -5.67 14.96 16.30
CA VAL A 550 -6.61 16.08 16.51
C VAL A 550 -6.15 17.31 15.74
N ARG A 551 -6.98 17.79 14.80
CA ARG A 551 -6.76 19.02 14.01
C ARG A 551 -6.54 20.25 14.90
N ARG A 552 -5.73 21.21 14.45
CA ARG A 552 -5.36 22.43 15.20
C ARG A 552 -5.62 23.70 14.37
N THR A 553 -5.84 24.83 15.04
CA THR A 553 -6.24 26.13 14.44
C THR A 553 -5.17 27.22 14.45
N GLN A 554 -4.15 27.13 15.31
CA GLN A 554 -2.97 27.99 15.20
C GLN A 554 -1.99 27.41 14.20
N GLU A 555 -1.40 28.29 13.37
CA GLU A 555 -0.48 28.02 12.25
C GLU A 555 -0.07 26.55 12.09
N ASP A 556 -0.73 25.85 11.17
CA ASP A 556 -0.31 24.55 10.63
C ASP A 556 1.20 24.64 10.28
N GLU A 557 2.08 24.10 11.14
CA GLU A 557 3.45 23.83 10.72
C GLU A 557 3.36 22.93 9.48
N GLN A 558 4.18 23.20 8.46
CA GLN A 558 4.22 22.45 7.20
C GLN A 558 4.29 20.92 7.42
N GLU A 559 4.86 20.51 8.55
CA GLU A 559 5.03 19.14 9.01
C GLU A 559 3.78 18.50 9.63
N ASP A 560 2.79 19.26 10.14
CA ASP A 560 1.47 18.76 10.58
C ASP A 560 0.57 18.56 9.35
N ARG A 561 0.61 19.46 8.36
CA ARG A 561 -0.04 19.25 7.05
C ARG A 561 0.48 18.02 6.33
N LEU A 562 1.81 17.85 6.28
CA LEU A 562 2.44 16.65 5.73
C LEU A 562 1.89 15.37 6.37
N ARG A 563 1.72 15.33 7.71
CA ARG A 563 1.20 14.15 8.41
C ARG A 563 -0.22 13.75 7.98
N LYS A 564 -1.08 14.69 7.58
CA LYS A 564 -2.44 14.41 7.05
C LYS A 564 -2.41 13.54 5.78
N LEU A 565 -1.24 13.38 5.13
CA LEU A 565 -1.04 12.49 3.97
C LEU A 565 -0.82 11.02 4.33
N LEU A 566 -0.35 10.69 5.55
CA LEU A 566 -0.01 9.31 5.92
C LEU A 566 -1.23 8.39 5.89
N GLY A 567 -1.07 7.18 5.37
CA GLY A 567 -2.18 6.23 5.20
C GLY A 567 -3.20 6.61 4.12
N ARG A 568 -3.04 7.77 3.44
CA ARG A 568 -3.95 8.23 2.39
C ARG A 568 -3.53 7.80 0.99
N ILE A 569 -4.54 7.54 0.16
CA ILE A 569 -4.43 7.53 -1.30
C ILE A 569 -4.23 8.97 -1.76
N ILE A 570 -3.15 9.20 -2.49
CA ILE A 570 -2.80 10.49 -3.08
C ILE A 570 -2.59 10.34 -4.59
N LEU A 571 -2.91 11.39 -5.36
CA LEU A 571 -2.53 11.46 -6.77
C LEU A 571 -1.14 12.09 -6.88
N LEU A 572 -0.19 11.34 -7.44
CA LEU A 572 1.21 11.73 -7.53
C LEU A 572 1.67 11.83 -8.99
N ARG A 573 2.23 13.00 -9.35
CA ARG A 573 2.77 13.35 -10.68
C ARG A 573 4.02 12.52 -10.98
N THR A 574 3.90 11.50 -11.81
CA THR A 574 5.02 10.63 -12.22
C THR A 574 5.78 11.21 -13.41
N SER A 575 5.12 11.98 -14.27
CA SER A 575 5.71 12.75 -15.37
C SER A 575 4.83 13.97 -15.71
N PRO A 576 5.28 14.92 -16.54
CA PRO A 576 4.39 15.96 -17.06
C PRO A 576 3.14 15.34 -17.70
N GLY A 577 1.95 15.84 -17.35
CA GLY A 577 0.67 15.34 -17.84
C GLY A 577 0.23 13.95 -17.34
N ALA A 578 0.97 13.28 -16.44
CA ALA A 578 0.57 11.97 -15.93
C ALA A 578 0.74 11.84 -14.40
N SER A 579 -0.32 11.32 -13.76
CA SER A 579 -0.36 11.05 -12.33
C SER A 579 -0.75 9.59 -12.05
N LYS A 580 -0.32 9.07 -10.90
CA LYS A 580 -0.72 7.74 -10.40
C LYS A 580 -1.37 7.86 -9.01
N PRO A 581 -2.47 7.13 -8.74
CA PRO A 581 -2.93 6.92 -7.38
C PRO A 581 -1.93 6.03 -6.65
N VAL A 582 -1.44 6.49 -5.51
CA VAL A 582 -0.47 5.78 -4.68
C VAL A 582 -0.82 5.95 -3.21
N LEU A 583 -0.50 4.94 -2.40
CA LEU A 583 -0.66 5.01 -0.95
C LEU A 583 0.58 5.68 -0.34
N CYS A 584 0.39 6.77 0.40
CA CYS A 584 1.48 7.40 1.15
C CYS A 584 1.80 6.58 2.41
N ARG A 585 3.05 6.14 2.56
CA ARG A 585 3.48 5.19 3.61
C ARG A 585 4.42 5.78 4.66
N ALA A 586 5.19 6.80 4.29
CA ALA A 586 6.04 7.54 5.22
C ALA A 586 6.50 8.85 4.57
N ILE A 587 6.92 9.80 5.40
CA ILE A 587 7.48 11.08 4.95
C ILE A 587 8.92 11.12 5.44
N GLY A 588 9.85 11.06 4.50
CA GLY A 588 11.28 11.12 4.73
C GLY A 588 11.79 12.55 4.86
N GLU A 589 12.99 12.67 5.41
CA GLU A 589 13.70 13.94 5.54
C GLU A 589 13.71 14.75 4.24
N ARG A 590 13.66 16.08 4.36
CA ARG A 590 13.62 17.05 3.26
C ARG A 590 12.43 16.85 2.32
N GLU A 591 11.23 16.77 2.90
CA GLU A 591 9.95 16.77 2.15
C GLU A 591 9.86 15.66 1.10
N THR A 592 10.23 14.41 1.46
CA THR A 592 10.17 13.27 0.52
C THR A 592 9.09 12.25 0.88
N LEU A 593 8.11 12.07 -0.01
CA LEU A 593 7.05 11.06 0.14
C LEU A 593 7.62 9.66 -0.21
N ARG A 594 7.57 8.70 0.73
CA ARG A 594 7.67 7.25 0.45
C ARG A 594 6.26 6.74 0.12
N VAL A 595 6.08 6.09 -1.03
CA VAL A 595 4.77 5.62 -1.51
C VAL A 595 4.76 4.16 -1.97
N PHE A 596 3.59 3.52 -1.91
CA PHE A 596 3.30 2.25 -2.58
C PHE A 596 2.37 2.44 -3.77
N PHE A 597 2.68 1.71 -4.85
CA PHE A 597 1.85 1.58 -6.05
C PHE A 597 0.91 0.37 -5.94
N PRO A 598 -0.18 0.33 -6.74
CA PRO A 598 -1.05 -0.85 -6.90
C PRO A 598 -0.28 -2.12 -7.33
N ARG A 599 -0.93 -3.28 -7.22
CA ARG A 599 -0.40 -4.57 -7.69
C ARG A 599 -0.09 -4.48 -9.19
N GLY A 600 1.01 -5.11 -9.62
CA GLY A 600 1.46 -5.10 -11.02
C GLY A 600 2.25 -3.84 -11.45
N GLU A 601 2.09 -2.70 -10.79
CA GLU A 601 2.92 -1.51 -11.09
C GLU A 601 4.24 -1.52 -10.32
N SER A 602 5.35 -1.48 -11.04
CA SER A 602 6.70 -1.42 -10.47
C SER A 602 7.44 -0.17 -10.95
N PHE A 603 7.95 0.61 -9.99
CA PHE A 603 8.85 1.74 -10.22
C PHE A 603 10.13 1.52 -9.42
N ASP A 604 11.29 1.71 -10.04
CA ASP A 604 12.61 1.72 -9.38
C ASP A 604 12.71 2.79 -8.26
N ARG A 605 11.79 3.75 -8.25
CA ARG A 605 11.77 4.91 -7.36
C ARG A 605 10.49 4.94 -6.52
N THR A 606 10.62 4.61 -5.24
CA THR A 606 9.57 4.71 -4.22
C THR A 606 9.57 6.04 -3.45
N ARG A 607 10.50 6.96 -3.75
CA ARG A 607 10.70 8.24 -3.06
C ARG A 607 10.53 9.44 -4.00
N PHE A 608 9.54 10.29 -3.75
CA PHE A 608 9.21 11.48 -4.55
C PHE A 608 9.29 12.77 -3.71
N PRO A 609 9.58 13.94 -4.29
CA PRO A 609 9.50 15.21 -3.56
C PRO A 609 8.03 15.61 -3.32
N LEU A 610 7.75 16.37 -2.25
CA LEU A 610 6.39 16.80 -1.89
C LEU A 610 5.63 17.46 -3.06
N ARG A 611 6.29 18.32 -3.84
CA ARG A 611 5.76 18.96 -5.07
C ARG A 611 5.33 18.00 -6.20
N ALA A 612 5.44 16.68 -6.00
CA ALA A 612 4.84 15.69 -6.89
C ALA A 612 3.39 15.35 -6.49
N LEU A 613 2.94 15.72 -5.29
CA LEU A 613 1.53 15.65 -4.89
C LEU A 613 0.68 16.51 -5.83
N GLN A 614 -0.48 15.99 -6.23
CA GLN A 614 -1.49 16.71 -7.02
C GLN A 614 -2.90 16.63 -6.44
N GLU A 615 -3.19 15.64 -5.59
CA GLU A 615 -4.43 15.58 -4.82
C GLU A 615 -4.30 14.62 -3.62
N VAL A 616 -5.02 14.92 -2.54
CA VAL A 616 -5.25 14.05 -1.38
C VAL A 616 -6.67 13.48 -1.46
N VAL A 617 -6.78 12.21 -1.87
CA VAL A 617 -8.08 11.64 -2.21
C VAL A 617 -8.85 11.18 -0.97
N GLY A 618 -8.17 10.50 -0.04
CA GLY A 618 -8.76 9.97 1.20
C GLY A 618 -7.88 8.89 1.84
N PRO A 619 -8.18 8.42 3.06
CA PRO A 619 -7.57 7.23 3.65
C PRO A 619 -7.68 6.00 2.74
N LEU A 620 -6.83 5.00 2.95
CA LEU A 620 -7.11 3.66 2.46
C LEU A 620 -8.24 3.05 3.30
N PRO A 621 -9.34 2.54 2.72
CA PRO A 621 -10.39 1.87 3.50
C PRO A 621 -9.85 0.61 4.16
N TYR A 622 -10.37 0.25 5.33
CA TYR A 622 -9.95 -0.95 6.06
C TYR A 622 -10.77 -2.17 5.60
N LEU A 623 -10.07 -3.25 5.22
CA LEU A 623 -10.65 -4.55 4.90
C LEU A 623 -9.89 -5.63 5.67
N GLU A 624 -10.60 -6.44 6.46
CA GLU A 624 -9.95 -7.47 7.28
C GLU A 624 -9.36 -8.59 6.41
N GLY A 625 -8.04 -8.82 6.56
CA GLY A 625 -7.32 -9.93 5.94
C GLY A 625 -6.67 -9.62 4.58
N GLU A 626 -7.03 -8.53 3.91
CA GLU A 626 -6.37 -8.08 2.66
C GLU A 626 -5.06 -7.32 2.93
N SER A 627 -4.14 -7.31 1.96
CA SER A 627 -2.96 -6.44 2.04
C SER A 627 -3.26 -5.04 1.49
N GLU A 628 -2.57 -4.02 2.03
CA GLU A 628 -2.71 -2.61 1.61
C GLU A 628 -2.63 -2.38 0.09
N LYS A 629 -1.92 -3.26 -0.63
CA LYS A 629 -1.79 -3.21 -2.09
C LYS A 629 -3.00 -3.79 -2.82
N GLU A 630 -3.62 -4.83 -2.29
CA GLU A 630 -4.84 -5.43 -2.86
C GLU A 630 -6.01 -4.45 -2.68
N VAL A 631 -6.18 -3.89 -1.48
CA VAL A 631 -7.15 -2.82 -1.21
C VAL A 631 -6.94 -1.63 -2.16
N LEU A 632 -5.71 -1.09 -2.25
CA LEU A 632 -5.41 0.03 -3.17
C LEU A 632 -5.73 -0.32 -4.63
N THR A 633 -5.49 -1.55 -5.06
CA THR A 633 -5.78 -2.02 -6.43
C THR A 633 -7.30 -2.10 -6.66
N THR A 634 -8.06 -2.59 -5.67
CA THR A 634 -9.52 -2.60 -5.68
C THR A 634 -10.09 -1.17 -5.74
N CYS A 635 -9.61 -0.24 -4.92
CA CYS A 635 -10.08 1.16 -4.95
C CYS A 635 -9.82 1.81 -6.32
N VAL A 636 -8.62 1.60 -6.90
CA VAL A 636 -8.25 2.14 -8.22
C VAL A 636 -9.08 1.51 -9.36
N ARG A 637 -9.36 0.20 -9.30
CA ARG A 637 -10.27 -0.51 -10.20
C ARG A 637 -11.67 0.08 -10.14
N ASN A 638 -12.23 0.22 -8.94
CA ASN A 638 -13.58 0.71 -8.70
C ASN A 638 -13.74 2.15 -9.16
N ALA A 639 -12.80 3.03 -8.81
CA ALA A 639 -12.77 4.42 -9.28
C ALA A 639 -12.72 4.53 -10.81
N ARG A 640 -11.95 3.67 -11.49
CA ARG A 640 -11.91 3.63 -12.96
C ARG A 640 -13.27 3.25 -13.56
N ARG A 641 -14.05 2.38 -12.92
CA ARG A 641 -15.43 2.04 -13.34
C ARG A 641 -16.36 3.23 -13.14
N ILE A 642 -16.40 3.79 -11.91
CA ILE A 642 -17.24 4.93 -11.53
C ILE A 642 -17.00 6.13 -12.47
N ARG A 643 -15.74 6.47 -12.74
CA ARG A 643 -15.34 7.58 -13.61
C ARG A 643 -15.95 7.52 -15.02
N LYS A 644 -16.20 6.32 -15.59
CA LYS A 644 -16.85 6.18 -16.91
C LYS A 644 -18.31 6.68 -16.91
N GLY A 645 -18.98 6.63 -15.76
CA GLY A 645 -20.35 7.11 -15.59
C GLY A 645 -20.46 8.63 -15.39
N ILE A 646 -19.39 9.28 -14.92
CA ILE A 646 -19.37 10.73 -14.66
C ILE A 646 -19.08 11.48 -15.97
N SER A 647 -19.93 12.44 -16.31
CA SER A 647 -19.68 13.37 -17.42
C SER A 647 -18.89 14.57 -16.91
N ALA A 648 -17.70 14.79 -17.46
CA ALA A 648 -16.90 15.98 -17.18
C ALA A 648 -17.62 17.26 -17.68
N TYR A 649 -18.40 17.12 -18.76
CA TYR A 649 -19.15 18.22 -19.36
C TYR A 649 -20.32 18.64 -18.46
N ALA A 650 -21.08 17.68 -17.91
CA ALA A 650 -22.15 17.96 -16.96
C ALA A 650 -21.61 18.55 -15.65
N LEU A 651 -20.49 18.03 -15.13
CA LEU A 651 -19.85 18.60 -13.93
C LEU A 651 -19.40 20.05 -14.16
N ALA A 652 -18.80 20.36 -15.31
CA ALA A 652 -18.41 21.72 -15.67
C ALA A 652 -19.62 22.66 -15.82
N GLN A 653 -20.75 22.16 -16.32
CA GLN A 653 -22.01 22.91 -16.43
C GLN A 653 -22.71 23.16 -15.08
N ASN A 654 -22.42 22.35 -14.06
CA ASN A 654 -22.90 22.55 -12.69
C ASN A 654 -22.06 23.55 -11.87
N CYS A 655 -20.84 23.87 -12.33
CA CYS A 655 -19.95 24.84 -11.69
C CYS A 655 -20.29 26.29 -12.11
N GLN A 656 -20.01 27.27 -11.25
CA GLN A 656 -20.16 28.69 -11.55
C GLN A 656 -18.83 29.33 -11.94
N GLU A 657 -18.88 30.31 -12.85
CA GLU A 657 -17.69 30.98 -13.37
C GLU A 657 -17.18 32.04 -12.38
N GLY A 658 -15.94 31.88 -11.91
CA GLY A 658 -15.30 32.76 -10.93
C GLY A 658 -15.35 32.23 -9.49
N GLU A 659 -16.11 31.16 -9.23
CA GLU A 659 -16.11 30.43 -7.96
C GLU A 659 -15.00 29.36 -7.92
N SER A 660 -14.60 29.00 -6.71
CA SER A 660 -13.55 28.01 -6.41
C SER A 660 -14.13 26.85 -5.59
N TYR A 661 -13.86 25.61 -5.99
CA TYR A 661 -14.44 24.41 -5.40
C TYR A 661 -13.37 23.42 -4.90
N THR A 662 -13.61 22.83 -3.74
CA THR A 662 -12.88 21.68 -3.21
C THR A 662 -13.24 20.39 -3.97
N LEU A 663 -12.43 19.33 -3.79
CA LEU A 663 -12.77 17.99 -4.30
C LEU A 663 -14.09 17.48 -3.71
N THR A 664 -14.41 17.81 -2.46
CA THR A 664 -15.68 17.46 -1.81
C THR A 664 -16.88 18.09 -2.52
N GLU A 665 -16.86 19.41 -2.74
CA GLU A 665 -17.96 20.12 -3.43
C GLU A 665 -18.12 19.64 -4.88
N LEU A 666 -17.01 19.29 -5.57
CA LEU A 666 -17.08 18.70 -6.91
C LEU A 666 -17.62 17.26 -6.92
N CYS A 667 -17.54 16.51 -5.82
CA CYS A 667 -18.25 15.23 -5.69
C CYS A 667 -19.76 15.44 -5.51
N GLU A 668 -20.17 16.42 -4.70
CA GLU A 668 -21.59 16.80 -4.56
C GLU A 668 -22.18 17.29 -5.88
N LEU A 669 -21.49 18.18 -6.60
CA LEU A 669 -21.88 18.69 -7.92
C LEU A 669 -21.86 17.62 -9.02
N ALA A 670 -21.11 16.52 -8.84
CA ALA A 670 -21.15 15.34 -9.70
C ALA A 670 -22.31 14.37 -9.35
N GLY A 671 -23.01 14.59 -8.23
CA GLY A 671 -24.09 13.72 -7.74
C GLY A 671 -23.61 12.39 -7.15
N ILE A 672 -22.38 12.34 -6.62
CA ILE A 672 -21.78 11.13 -6.03
C ILE A 672 -21.41 11.35 -4.56
N SER A 673 -21.03 10.29 -3.84
CA SER A 673 -20.70 10.37 -2.43
C SER A 673 -19.35 11.07 -2.20
N GLN A 674 -19.38 12.16 -1.41
CA GLN A 674 -18.18 12.82 -0.90
C GLN A 674 -17.38 11.97 0.10
N HIS A 675 -17.94 10.88 0.62
CA HIS A 675 -17.35 10.06 1.69
C HIS A 675 -16.70 8.75 1.19
N LYS A 676 -16.93 8.35 -0.06
CA LYS A 676 -16.34 7.12 -0.62
C LYS A 676 -15.07 7.43 -1.41
N VAL A 677 -13.97 6.79 -1.03
CA VAL A 677 -12.64 7.08 -1.59
C VAL A 677 -12.55 6.73 -3.08
N GLU A 678 -13.30 5.73 -3.55
CA GLU A 678 -13.41 5.36 -4.97
C GLU A 678 -14.14 6.43 -5.80
N GLU A 679 -15.21 7.01 -5.24
CA GLU A 679 -16.04 8.02 -5.90
C GLU A 679 -15.27 9.36 -5.96
N ARG A 680 -14.59 9.74 -4.86
CA ARG A 680 -13.63 10.85 -4.83
C ARG A 680 -12.46 10.64 -5.81
N LEU A 681 -11.88 9.44 -5.86
CA LEU A 681 -10.78 9.11 -6.78
C LEU A 681 -11.23 9.23 -8.25
N ALA A 682 -12.48 8.87 -8.55
CA ALA A 682 -13.05 9.01 -9.88
C ALA A 682 -13.11 10.48 -10.33
N VAL A 683 -13.61 11.39 -9.48
CA VAL A 683 -13.64 12.84 -9.77
C VAL A 683 -12.24 13.42 -9.86
N ALA A 684 -11.37 13.17 -8.88
CA ALA A 684 -9.98 13.66 -8.91
C ALA A 684 -9.21 13.21 -10.18
N LYS A 685 -9.51 12.01 -10.69
CA LYS A 685 -8.98 11.53 -11.99
C LYS A 685 -9.69 12.09 -13.21
N LEU A 686 -10.94 12.51 -13.11
CA LEU A 686 -11.69 13.18 -14.17
C LEU A 686 -11.16 14.59 -14.40
N LEU A 687 -11.03 15.39 -13.32
CA LEU A 687 -10.50 16.77 -13.37
C LEU A 687 -9.14 16.81 -14.08
N GLN A 688 -8.23 15.90 -13.70
CA GLN A 688 -6.89 15.78 -14.29
C GLN A 688 -6.86 15.29 -15.75
N GLN A 689 -7.92 14.63 -16.25
CA GLN A 689 -8.07 14.30 -17.67
C GLN A 689 -8.65 15.44 -18.50
N HIS A 690 -9.28 16.44 -17.87
CA HIS A 690 -9.95 17.54 -18.53
C HIS A 690 -9.39 18.93 -18.15
N PRO A 691 -8.08 19.20 -18.31
CA PRO A 691 -7.44 20.48 -17.96
C PRO A 691 -7.84 21.67 -18.86
N ARG A 692 -8.77 21.47 -19.81
CA ARG A 692 -9.44 22.56 -20.55
C ARG A 692 -10.80 22.94 -19.96
N LEU A 693 -11.37 22.09 -19.10
CA LEU A 693 -12.61 22.38 -18.36
C LEU A 693 -12.30 22.85 -16.94
N PHE A 694 -11.32 22.23 -16.27
CA PHE A 694 -10.98 22.50 -14.87
C PHE A 694 -9.52 22.92 -14.72
N GLU A 695 -9.29 23.94 -13.90
CA GLU A 695 -7.98 24.51 -13.58
C GLU A 695 -7.76 24.43 -12.06
N GLN A 696 -6.60 23.94 -11.64
CA GLN A 696 -6.20 23.90 -10.23
C GLN A 696 -5.59 25.26 -9.88
N GLN A 697 -6.15 25.95 -8.89
CA GLN A 697 -5.72 27.32 -8.54
C GLN A 697 -4.58 27.34 -7.51
N ASP A 698 -4.62 26.46 -6.51
CA ASP A 698 -3.60 26.36 -5.45
C ASP A 698 -2.67 25.16 -5.66
N ASP A 699 -1.35 25.37 -5.51
CA ASP A 699 -0.38 24.28 -5.32
C ASP A 699 -0.23 23.98 -3.82
N MET A 700 -0.33 22.71 -3.42
CA MET A 700 -0.32 22.23 -2.00
C MET A 700 0.90 22.63 -1.17
N VAL A 701 1.92 23.22 -1.79
CA VAL A 701 3.18 23.66 -1.17
C VAL A 701 3.14 25.14 -0.78
N GLU A 702 2.26 25.94 -1.40
CA GLU A 702 2.15 27.39 -1.18
C GLU A 702 0.78 27.81 -0.61
N GLY A 703 -0.29 27.03 -0.86
CA GLY A 703 -1.65 27.28 -0.37
C GLY A 703 -1.86 27.01 1.13
N GLN A 704 -2.91 27.61 1.72
CA GLN A 704 -3.22 27.51 3.15
C GLN A 704 -4.39 26.58 3.52
N GLY A 705 -4.89 25.76 2.59
CA GLY A 705 -6.07 24.90 2.77
C GLY A 705 -6.08 23.65 1.87
N PRO A 706 -7.25 23.07 1.58
CA PRO A 706 -7.41 22.01 0.58
C PRO A 706 -7.13 22.52 -0.84
N ILE A 707 -7.12 21.62 -1.83
CA ILE A 707 -6.92 22.01 -3.24
C ILE A 707 -8.21 22.60 -3.80
N HIS A 708 -8.11 23.83 -4.31
CA HIS A 708 -9.20 24.49 -5.02
C HIS A 708 -9.08 24.33 -6.54
N TYR A 709 -10.21 24.02 -7.15
CA TYR A 709 -10.42 23.92 -8.58
C TYR A 709 -11.42 24.98 -9.04
N ALA A 710 -11.18 25.58 -10.20
CA ALA A 710 -12.12 26.47 -10.88
C ALA A 710 -12.36 26.02 -12.32
N LEU A 711 -13.33 26.64 -12.99
CA LEU A 711 -13.48 26.47 -14.44
C LEU A 711 -12.29 27.12 -15.16
N ALA A 712 -11.56 26.32 -15.94
CA ALA A 712 -10.40 26.78 -16.71
C ALA A 712 -10.81 27.84 -17.74
N ALA A 713 -9.93 28.78 -18.07
CA ALA A 713 -10.26 29.89 -18.99
C ALA A 713 -10.77 29.44 -20.40
N THR A 714 -10.53 28.19 -20.80
CA THR A 714 -10.99 27.60 -22.09
C THR A 714 -12.24 26.71 -21.96
N TRP A 715 -12.92 26.68 -20.80
CA TRP A 715 -14.00 25.73 -20.51
C TRP A 715 -15.15 25.78 -21.54
N ARG A 716 -15.54 26.97 -21.99
CA ARG A 716 -16.58 27.15 -23.01
C ARG A 716 -16.20 26.51 -24.35
N GLU A 717 -14.98 26.81 -24.84
CA GLU A 717 -14.46 26.25 -26.10
C GLU A 717 -14.31 24.72 -26.01
N ALA A 718 -13.96 24.20 -24.83
CA ALA A 718 -13.86 22.77 -24.59
C ALA A 718 -15.22 22.06 -24.65
N LEU A 719 -16.33 22.71 -24.28
CA LEU A 719 -17.69 22.17 -24.39
C LEU A 719 -18.25 22.15 -25.82
N GLU A 720 -17.64 22.86 -26.78
CA GLU A 720 -18.05 22.82 -28.20
C GLU A 720 -17.59 21.54 -28.92
N ALA A 721 -16.59 20.84 -28.39
CA ALA A 721 -16.17 19.54 -28.86
C ALA A 721 -17.11 18.42 -28.35
N PRO A 722 -17.23 17.26 -29.02
CA PRO A 722 -17.98 16.13 -28.48
C PRO A 722 -17.24 15.43 -27.34
N GLU A 723 -17.94 15.16 -26.22
CA GLU A 723 -17.38 14.46 -25.05
C GLU A 723 -16.88 13.04 -25.42
N GLN A 724 -15.57 12.82 -25.32
CA GLN A 724 -14.94 11.52 -25.61
C GLN A 724 -14.92 10.65 -24.34
N ARG A 725 -15.82 9.66 -24.27
CA ARG A 725 -15.84 8.66 -23.17
C ARG A 725 -14.99 7.43 -23.49
N GLU A 726 -14.19 6.98 -22.52
CA GLU A 726 -13.40 5.74 -22.61
C GLU A 726 -14.30 4.49 -22.71
N ARG A 727 -14.35 3.86 -23.90
CA ARG A 727 -15.02 2.56 -24.07
C ARG A 727 -14.21 1.41 -23.42
N PRO A 728 -14.86 0.34 -22.92
CA PRO A 728 -14.14 -0.85 -22.46
C PRO A 728 -13.39 -1.54 -23.62
N ASP A 729 -12.13 -1.93 -23.40
CA ASP A 729 -11.40 -2.78 -24.35
C ASP A 729 -11.82 -4.26 -24.15
N GLN A 730 -12.84 -4.65 -24.90
CA GLN A 730 -13.40 -6.01 -24.86
C GLN A 730 -12.39 -7.10 -25.28
N ASN A 731 -11.41 -6.78 -26.11
CA ASN A 731 -10.39 -7.73 -26.54
C ASN A 731 -9.36 -7.97 -25.42
N TRP A 732 -8.91 -6.91 -24.74
CA TRP A 732 -8.05 -7.04 -23.57
C TRP A 732 -8.74 -7.76 -22.41
N ILE A 733 -10.03 -7.52 -22.18
CA ILE A 733 -10.85 -8.27 -21.21
C ILE A 733 -10.86 -9.77 -21.58
N LEU A 734 -11.25 -10.14 -22.80
CA LEU A 734 -11.30 -11.54 -23.25
C LEU A 734 -9.94 -12.25 -23.18
N ASN A 735 -8.88 -11.58 -23.66
CA ASN A 735 -7.50 -12.09 -23.61
C ASN A 735 -6.95 -12.20 -22.17
N THR A 736 -7.59 -11.58 -21.19
CA THR A 736 -7.23 -11.71 -19.79
C THR A 736 -7.93 -12.92 -19.17
N ILE A 737 -9.23 -13.07 -19.39
CA ILE A 737 -9.99 -14.27 -18.99
C ILE A 737 -9.34 -15.54 -19.56
N GLU A 738 -8.99 -15.53 -20.84
CA GLU A 738 -8.36 -16.68 -21.51
C GLU A 738 -6.92 -16.97 -21.05
N ARG A 739 -6.26 -16.06 -20.31
CA ARG A 739 -4.95 -16.34 -19.68
C ARG A 739 -5.06 -17.01 -18.31
N HIS A 740 -6.13 -16.75 -17.55
CA HIS A 740 -6.31 -17.32 -16.21
C HIS A 740 -7.05 -18.67 -16.24
N ILE A 741 -8.22 -18.75 -16.90
CA ILE A 741 -8.97 -20.01 -17.02
C ILE A 741 -8.64 -20.82 -18.29
N GLY A 742 -7.83 -20.27 -19.21
CA GLY A 742 -7.58 -20.89 -20.50
C GLY A 742 -8.83 -20.92 -21.39
N THR A 743 -9.01 -22.03 -22.10
CA THR A 743 -10.20 -22.37 -22.88
C THR A 743 -10.85 -23.65 -22.35
N PRO A 744 -11.64 -23.59 -21.25
CA PRO A 744 -12.32 -24.76 -20.72
C PRO A 744 -13.27 -25.35 -21.78
N SER A 745 -13.21 -26.66 -21.99
CA SER A 745 -14.03 -27.36 -22.99
C SER A 745 -15.53 -27.36 -22.66
N ASP A 746 -15.89 -26.99 -21.44
CA ASP A 746 -17.24 -26.80 -20.94
C ASP A 746 -17.68 -25.33 -20.87
N LEU A 747 -16.85 -24.37 -21.30
CA LEU A 747 -17.24 -22.95 -21.43
C LEU A 747 -17.90 -22.71 -22.80
N ILE A 748 -19.24 -22.57 -22.79
CA ILE A 748 -20.07 -22.51 -24.01
C ILE A 748 -20.22 -21.08 -24.54
N ARG A 749 -20.32 -20.09 -23.64
CA ARG A 749 -20.56 -18.69 -24.03
C ARG A 749 -19.80 -17.72 -23.13
N ARG A 750 -19.27 -16.67 -23.76
CA ARG A 750 -18.83 -15.44 -23.12
C ARG A 750 -19.77 -14.31 -23.59
N SER A 751 -20.24 -13.46 -22.68
CA SER A 751 -21.09 -12.30 -22.95
C SER A 751 -20.49 -11.10 -22.25
N ILE A 752 -20.40 -9.94 -22.91
CA ILE A 752 -19.79 -8.72 -22.33
C ILE A 752 -20.75 -7.54 -22.52
N ASP A 753 -20.90 -6.72 -21.50
CA ASP A 753 -21.68 -5.48 -21.59
C ASP A 753 -20.95 -4.41 -22.43
N GLY A 754 -21.73 -3.59 -23.13
CA GLY A 754 -21.20 -2.57 -24.05
C GLY A 754 -20.69 -1.30 -23.36
N GLU A 755 -21.15 -1.00 -22.14
CA GLU A 755 -20.92 0.27 -21.47
C GLU A 755 -20.07 0.10 -20.20
N SER A 756 -20.40 -0.85 -19.31
CA SER A 756 -19.56 -1.16 -18.14
C SER A 756 -18.32 -1.95 -18.53
N GLY A 757 -18.50 -2.97 -19.39
CA GLY A 757 -17.51 -3.98 -19.77
C GLY A 757 -17.58 -5.28 -18.94
N ASP A 758 -18.57 -5.44 -18.06
CA ASP A 758 -18.74 -6.64 -17.23
C ASP A 758 -19.10 -7.88 -18.06
N VAL A 759 -18.71 -9.05 -17.57
CA VAL A 759 -18.71 -10.32 -18.30
C VAL A 759 -19.61 -11.35 -17.63
N THR A 760 -20.30 -12.15 -18.44
CA THR A 760 -20.98 -13.38 -17.98
C THR A 760 -20.54 -14.57 -18.81
N LEU A 761 -20.17 -15.66 -18.12
CA LEU A 761 -19.69 -16.92 -18.68
C LEU A 761 -20.73 -18.02 -18.48
N THR A 762 -21.18 -18.68 -19.56
CA THR A 762 -22.09 -19.83 -19.46
C THR A 762 -21.31 -21.13 -19.63
N PHE A 763 -21.30 -21.96 -18.59
CA PHE A 763 -20.69 -23.29 -18.60
C PHE A 763 -21.73 -24.40 -18.78
N LEU A 764 -21.30 -25.56 -19.29
CA LEU A 764 -22.13 -26.75 -19.48
C LEU A 764 -22.62 -27.34 -18.15
N TYR A 765 -21.80 -27.19 -17.10
CA TYR A 765 -22.11 -27.60 -15.72
C TYR A 765 -21.81 -26.44 -14.75
N PRO A 766 -22.73 -25.47 -14.54
CA PRO A 766 -22.44 -24.24 -13.80
C PRO A 766 -21.93 -24.43 -12.37
N GLU A 767 -22.55 -25.32 -11.58
CA GLU A 767 -22.17 -25.58 -10.18
C GLU A 767 -20.71 -26.09 -10.09
N GLY A 768 -20.39 -27.16 -10.83
CA GLY A 768 -19.04 -27.71 -10.89
C GLY A 768 -18.04 -26.85 -11.66
N ALA A 769 -18.47 -25.80 -12.37
CA ALA A 769 -17.59 -24.80 -12.96
C ALA A 769 -17.22 -23.70 -11.94
N TRP A 770 -18.16 -23.35 -11.05
CA TRP A 770 -17.89 -22.44 -9.94
C TRP A 770 -16.77 -22.98 -9.04
N GLU A 771 -16.90 -24.23 -8.57
CA GLU A 771 -15.89 -24.90 -7.74
C GLU A 771 -14.50 -24.99 -8.40
N ARG A 772 -14.43 -25.08 -9.73
CA ARG A 772 -13.16 -25.22 -10.48
C ARG A 772 -12.51 -23.90 -10.88
N TYR A 773 -13.28 -22.83 -11.09
CA TYR A 773 -12.79 -21.65 -11.80
C TYR A 773 -12.96 -20.31 -11.07
N HIS A 774 -13.72 -20.22 -9.96
CA HIS A 774 -13.98 -18.93 -9.31
C HIS A 774 -12.68 -18.15 -8.98
N GLU A 775 -11.71 -18.73 -8.26
CA GLU A 775 -10.44 -18.07 -7.93
C GLU A 775 -9.68 -17.53 -9.17
N LEU A 776 -9.75 -18.23 -10.30
CA LEU A 776 -9.12 -17.85 -11.56
C LEU A 776 -9.91 -16.79 -12.33
N LEU A 777 -11.24 -16.76 -12.16
CA LEU A 777 -12.10 -15.71 -12.69
C LEU A 777 -11.98 -14.43 -11.86
N ASP A 778 -11.81 -14.53 -10.55
CA ASP A 778 -11.53 -13.41 -9.66
C ASP A 778 -10.16 -12.77 -10.00
N ALA A 779 -9.12 -13.59 -10.23
CA ALA A 779 -7.83 -13.12 -10.73
C ALA A 779 -7.93 -12.44 -12.12
N ALA A 780 -8.78 -12.98 -13.01
CA ALA A 780 -9.09 -12.34 -14.29
C ALA A 780 -9.87 -11.02 -14.12
N ALA A 781 -10.74 -10.90 -13.12
CA ALA A 781 -11.52 -9.70 -12.80
C ALA A 781 -10.68 -8.62 -12.09
N GLU A 782 -9.66 -9.02 -11.34
CA GLU A 782 -8.60 -8.12 -10.84
C GLU A 782 -7.82 -7.53 -12.03
N GLU A 783 -7.26 -8.38 -12.91
CA GLU A 783 -6.42 -7.92 -14.01
C GLU A 783 -7.23 -7.16 -15.09
N ALA A 784 -8.41 -7.63 -15.48
CA ALA A 784 -9.26 -6.99 -16.49
C ALA A 784 -10.07 -5.78 -15.97
N GLY A 785 -10.16 -5.60 -14.65
CA GLY A 785 -10.84 -4.47 -14.02
C GLY A 785 -12.36 -4.43 -14.20
N VAL A 786 -13.01 -5.53 -14.59
CA VAL A 786 -14.46 -5.70 -14.85
C VAL A 786 -14.99 -6.92 -14.09
N ASN A 787 -16.29 -7.02 -13.82
CA ASN A 787 -16.88 -8.19 -13.15
C ASN A 787 -16.92 -9.38 -14.11
N ILE A 788 -16.86 -10.61 -13.59
CA ILE A 788 -16.95 -11.85 -14.37
C ILE A 788 -17.77 -12.89 -13.60
N ASP A 789 -19.02 -13.08 -13.97
CA ASP A 789 -19.96 -14.02 -13.31
C ASP A 789 -20.18 -15.30 -14.13
N ILE A 790 -20.55 -16.41 -13.45
CA ILE A 790 -21.02 -17.63 -14.11
C ILE A 790 -22.56 -17.64 -14.20
N SER A 791 -23.08 -17.94 -15.39
CA SER A 791 -24.52 -18.04 -15.65
C SER A 791 -25.09 -19.36 -15.14
N PRO A 792 -26.17 -19.36 -14.33
CA PRO A 792 -26.73 -20.57 -13.70
C PRO A 792 -27.65 -21.41 -14.62
N GLN A 793 -27.62 -21.23 -15.95
CA GLN A 793 -28.55 -21.87 -16.89
C GLN A 793 -27.87 -22.97 -17.73
N THR A 794 -28.29 -24.23 -17.57
CA THR A 794 -27.75 -25.41 -18.26
C THR A 794 -28.18 -25.50 -19.74
N PRO A 795 -27.26 -25.55 -20.73
CA PRO A 795 -27.62 -25.60 -22.17
C PRO A 795 -28.13 -26.95 -22.69
N LEU A 796 -29.43 -27.21 -22.46
CA LEU A 796 -30.16 -28.46 -22.77
C LEU A 796 -29.95 -29.04 -24.18
N LYS A 797 -29.69 -28.19 -25.19
CA LYS A 797 -29.54 -28.62 -26.58
C LYS A 797 -28.28 -29.48 -26.79
N GLU A 798 -27.20 -29.18 -26.10
CA GLU A 798 -25.93 -29.90 -26.25
C GLU A 798 -25.95 -31.24 -25.52
N MET A 799 -26.57 -31.29 -24.34
CA MET A 799 -26.88 -32.54 -23.64
C MET A 799 -27.72 -33.49 -24.51
N SER A 800 -28.72 -32.95 -25.22
CA SER A 800 -29.56 -33.71 -26.14
C SER A 800 -28.79 -34.23 -27.37
N ASN A 801 -27.79 -33.50 -27.86
CA ASN A 801 -26.95 -33.95 -28.97
C ASN A 801 -26.02 -35.09 -28.53
N PHE A 802 -25.42 -34.99 -27.34
CA PHE A 802 -24.59 -36.07 -26.78
C PHE A 802 -25.41 -37.35 -26.55
N ALA A 803 -26.59 -37.23 -25.93
CA ALA A 803 -27.50 -38.35 -25.70
C ALA A 803 -27.97 -39.03 -27.01
N GLN A 804 -28.03 -38.29 -28.12
CA GLN A 804 -28.34 -38.85 -29.44
C GLN A 804 -27.17 -39.66 -30.04
N GLN A 805 -25.92 -39.29 -29.75
CA GLN A 805 -24.74 -39.99 -30.28
C GLN A 805 -24.53 -41.38 -29.66
N GLN A 806 -25.07 -41.62 -28.46
CA GLN A 806 -25.00 -42.91 -27.77
C GLN A 806 -26.12 -43.90 -28.18
N LEU A 807 -27.02 -43.52 -29.11
CA LEU A 807 -28.09 -44.41 -29.57
C LEU A 807 -27.53 -45.61 -30.36
N PRO A 808 -27.96 -46.86 -30.08
CA PRO A 808 -27.50 -48.05 -30.82
C PRO A 808 -27.72 -47.95 -32.32
N ALA A 809 -26.73 -48.38 -33.11
CA ALA A 809 -26.70 -48.23 -34.57
C ALA A 809 -27.86 -48.93 -35.32
N GLY A 810 -28.59 -49.85 -34.66
CA GLY A 810 -29.80 -50.49 -35.18
C GLY A 810 -31.10 -49.66 -35.03
N LEU A 811 -31.04 -48.44 -34.48
CA LEU A 811 -32.20 -47.58 -34.20
C LEU A 811 -32.11 -46.22 -34.88
N THR A 812 -33.09 -45.92 -35.75
CA THR A 812 -33.23 -44.61 -36.40
C THR A 812 -34.20 -43.75 -35.59
N MET A 813 -33.78 -42.54 -35.20
CA MET A 813 -34.62 -41.57 -34.48
C MET A 813 -35.81 -41.07 -35.33
N GLN A 814 -36.98 -40.95 -34.72
CA GLN A 814 -38.24 -40.52 -35.34
C GLN A 814 -38.78 -39.26 -34.63
N GLY A 815 -38.52 -38.09 -35.21
CA GLY A 815 -38.87 -36.79 -34.62
C GLY A 815 -37.80 -36.25 -33.65
N ASN A 816 -38.12 -35.15 -32.97
CA ASN A 816 -37.20 -34.50 -32.02
C ASN A 816 -37.23 -35.19 -30.64
N PRO A 817 -36.10 -35.23 -29.90
CA PRO A 817 -36.08 -35.68 -28.52
C PRO A 817 -36.96 -34.84 -27.60
N SER A 818 -37.53 -35.49 -26.58
CA SER A 818 -38.30 -34.85 -25.50
C SER A 818 -37.44 -34.77 -24.24
N ILE A 819 -37.26 -33.56 -23.70
CA ILE A 819 -36.39 -33.30 -22.53
C ILE A 819 -37.26 -32.92 -21.34
N PHE A 820 -37.16 -33.67 -20.24
CA PHE A 820 -37.94 -33.47 -19.02
C PHE A 820 -37.03 -32.94 -17.90
N LEU A 821 -37.09 -31.63 -17.68
CA LEU A 821 -36.20 -30.87 -16.80
C LEU A 821 -36.22 -31.35 -15.34
N GLU A 822 -37.40 -31.38 -14.72
CA GLU A 822 -37.60 -31.77 -13.31
C GLU A 822 -37.20 -33.22 -13.03
N GLN A 823 -37.20 -34.06 -14.07
CA GLN A 823 -36.98 -35.51 -14.00
C GLN A 823 -35.58 -35.92 -14.47
N ARG A 824 -34.75 -34.96 -14.89
CA ARG A 824 -33.43 -35.17 -15.51
C ARG A 824 -33.45 -36.31 -16.54
N MET A 825 -34.39 -36.24 -17.49
CA MET A 825 -34.63 -37.31 -18.46
C MET A 825 -34.62 -36.79 -19.91
N ILE A 826 -34.02 -37.56 -20.82
CA ILE A 826 -34.05 -37.34 -22.28
C ILE A 826 -34.68 -38.58 -22.93
N ARG A 827 -35.84 -38.40 -23.58
CA ARG A 827 -36.59 -39.46 -24.26
C ARG A 827 -36.48 -39.33 -25.78
N PHE A 828 -36.06 -40.41 -26.43
CA PHE A 828 -36.07 -40.59 -27.88
C PHE A 828 -37.18 -41.56 -28.30
N THR A 829 -37.81 -41.27 -29.43
CA THR A 829 -38.67 -42.21 -30.16
C THR A 829 -37.89 -42.70 -31.38
N CYS A 830 -37.86 -44.01 -31.60
CA CYS A 830 -37.03 -44.67 -32.60
C CYS A 830 -37.82 -45.72 -33.41
N SER A 831 -37.29 -46.07 -34.57
CA SER A 831 -37.73 -47.17 -35.42
C SER A 831 -36.53 -48.04 -35.81
N GLY A 832 -36.65 -49.35 -35.67
CA GLY A 832 -35.56 -50.30 -35.93
C GLY A 832 -35.59 -51.44 -34.92
N THR A 833 -34.45 -52.12 -34.77
CA THR A 833 -34.27 -53.20 -33.78
C THR A 833 -32.83 -53.18 -33.27
N ALA A 834 -32.66 -53.00 -31.98
CA ALA A 834 -31.41 -53.26 -31.25
C ALA A 834 -31.66 -54.36 -30.20
N SER A 835 -30.60 -54.96 -29.68
CA SER A 835 -30.69 -55.85 -28.53
C SER A 835 -30.93 -55.07 -27.23
N ALA A 836 -31.43 -55.77 -26.21
CA ALA A 836 -31.64 -55.17 -24.89
C ALA A 836 -30.32 -54.71 -24.25
N GLU A 837 -29.23 -55.47 -24.43
CA GLU A 837 -27.91 -55.14 -23.89
C GLU A 837 -27.32 -53.86 -24.53
N GLU A 838 -27.48 -53.66 -25.84
CA GLU A 838 -27.06 -52.42 -26.51
C GLU A 838 -27.87 -51.21 -26.03
N MET A 839 -29.18 -51.37 -25.83
CA MET A 839 -30.04 -50.30 -25.31
C MET A 839 -29.72 -49.96 -23.86
N GLU A 840 -29.44 -50.96 -23.02
CA GLU A 840 -29.09 -50.74 -21.62
C GLU A 840 -27.69 -50.11 -21.47
N ALA A 841 -26.71 -50.54 -22.26
CA ALA A 841 -25.38 -49.92 -22.30
C ALA A 841 -25.44 -48.43 -22.69
N ALA A 842 -26.22 -48.08 -23.73
CA ALA A 842 -26.46 -46.70 -24.12
C ALA A 842 -27.07 -45.85 -23.00
N GLN A 843 -28.04 -46.41 -22.25
CA GLN A 843 -28.67 -45.73 -21.14
C GLN A 843 -27.73 -45.55 -19.94
N GLN A 844 -26.94 -46.57 -19.60
CA GLN A 844 -25.94 -46.49 -18.54
C GLN A 844 -24.84 -45.47 -18.86
N GLN A 845 -24.37 -45.39 -20.12
CA GLN A 845 -23.31 -44.45 -20.49
C GLN A 845 -23.78 -42.98 -20.48
N VAL A 846 -24.98 -42.68 -20.99
CA VAL A 846 -25.55 -41.31 -20.88
C VAL A 846 -25.77 -40.93 -19.41
N MET A 847 -26.25 -41.85 -18.58
CA MET A 847 -26.45 -41.62 -17.15
C MET A 847 -25.11 -41.38 -16.42
N ALA A 848 -24.05 -42.11 -16.77
CA ALA A 848 -22.73 -41.96 -16.17
C ALA A 848 -22.02 -40.64 -16.54
N GLU A 849 -22.12 -40.20 -17.80
CA GLU A 849 -21.40 -39.01 -18.28
C GLU A 849 -22.19 -37.69 -18.10
N THR A 850 -23.52 -37.74 -17.95
CA THR A 850 -24.36 -36.53 -17.82
C THR A 850 -25.20 -36.45 -16.54
N GLY A 851 -25.38 -37.56 -15.81
CA GLY A 851 -26.30 -37.64 -14.68
C GLY A 851 -27.79 -37.54 -15.06
N TRP A 852 -28.12 -37.75 -16.35
CA TRP A 852 -29.48 -37.72 -16.88
C TRP A 852 -29.89 -39.08 -17.47
N THR A 853 -31.15 -39.44 -17.27
CA THR A 853 -31.71 -40.74 -17.66
C THR A 853 -32.13 -40.74 -19.12
N LEU A 854 -31.60 -41.68 -19.91
CA LEU A 854 -31.99 -41.87 -21.31
C LEU A 854 -33.18 -42.85 -21.40
N GLU A 855 -34.19 -42.52 -22.19
CA GLU A 855 -35.32 -43.43 -22.48
C GLU A 855 -35.50 -43.59 -24.00
N ILE A 856 -35.68 -44.82 -24.49
CA ILE A 856 -35.71 -45.14 -25.92
C ILE A 856 -36.97 -45.97 -26.23
N ASN A 857 -37.94 -45.38 -26.94
CA ASN A 857 -39.19 -46.06 -27.30
C ASN A 857 -39.19 -46.50 -28.77
N ILE A 858 -39.45 -47.78 -29.03
CA ILE A 858 -39.44 -48.36 -30.39
C ILE A 858 -40.87 -48.51 -30.94
N LEU A 859 -41.12 -47.96 -32.13
CA LEU A 859 -42.42 -48.04 -32.81
C LEU A 859 -42.59 -49.36 -33.59
N SER A 860 -43.48 -50.23 -33.11
CA SER A 860 -43.95 -51.43 -33.82
C SER A 860 -45.25 -51.16 -34.60
N GLY A 861 -45.32 -51.58 -35.87
CA GLY A 861 -46.39 -51.17 -36.80
C GLY A 861 -47.75 -51.84 -36.60
N GLY A 862 -48.83 -51.04 -36.66
CA GLY A 862 -50.23 -51.47 -36.55
C GLY A 862 -51.20 -50.57 -37.36
N SER A 863 -52.40 -51.07 -37.65
CA SER A 863 -53.29 -50.56 -38.71
C SER A 863 -54.21 -49.37 -38.36
N GLN A 864 -54.45 -48.52 -39.37
CA GLN A 864 -55.67 -47.73 -39.69
C GLN A 864 -56.64 -47.28 -38.56
N SER A 865 -56.92 -45.97 -38.50
CA SER A 865 -58.31 -45.46 -38.68
C SER A 865 -58.36 -43.92 -38.84
N VAL A 866 -59.42 -43.43 -39.49
CA VAL A 866 -59.78 -42.04 -39.84
C VAL A 866 -61.32 -42.05 -39.84
N PRO A 867 -62.09 -41.10 -39.22
CA PRO A 867 -62.31 -39.77 -39.81
C PRO A 867 -62.82 -38.62 -38.89
N THR A 868 -63.13 -37.46 -39.52
CA THR A 868 -64.09 -36.38 -39.10
C THR A 868 -63.76 -35.56 -37.83
N THR A 869 -64.05 -34.24 -37.73
CA THR A 869 -64.61 -33.22 -38.67
C THR A 869 -64.19 -31.82 -38.18
N GLY A 870 -64.06 -30.82 -39.07
CA GLY A 870 -63.92 -29.41 -38.63
C GLY A 870 -63.37 -28.45 -39.67
N SER A 871 -64.21 -28.00 -40.63
CA SER A 871 -63.81 -27.02 -41.66
C SER A 871 -64.29 -25.60 -41.33
N VAL A 872 -63.38 -24.61 -41.39
CA VAL A 872 -63.72 -23.23 -41.76
C VAL A 872 -62.62 -22.70 -42.68
N SER A 873 -63.03 -22.00 -43.75
CA SER A 873 -62.16 -21.38 -44.74
C SER A 873 -61.97 -19.88 -44.47
N SER A 874 -60.77 -19.34 -44.71
CA SER A 874 -60.59 -17.92 -44.98
C SER A 874 -59.48 -17.68 -46.01
N SER A 875 -59.83 -17.01 -47.10
CA SER A 875 -58.91 -16.58 -48.16
C SER A 875 -58.87 -15.05 -48.20
N VAL A 876 -57.69 -14.46 -48.02
CA VAL A 876 -57.44 -13.02 -48.17
C VAL A 876 -56.10 -12.92 -48.91
N VAL A 877 -56.11 -12.73 -50.24
CA VAL A 877 -56.14 -11.42 -50.93
C VAL A 877 -54.89 -10.59 -50.62
N ALA A 878 -54.06 -10.39 -51.65
CA ALA A 878 -52.92 -9.50 -51.59
C ALA A 878 -53.40 -8.04 -51.59
N THR A 879 -52.83 -7.24 -50.67
CA THR A 879 -53.17 -5.82 -50.50
C THR A 879 -51.89 -5.01 -50.47
N THR A 880 -51.69 -4.15 -51.48
CA THR A 880 -50.67 -3.09 -51.45
C THR A 880 -51.10 -2.02 -50.43
N ALA A 881 -50.19 -1.66 -49.53
CA ALA A 881 -50.46 -0.65 -48.50
C ALA A 881 -50.47 0.77 -49.09
N LEU A 882 -51.24 1.67 -48.47
CA LEU A 882 -51.21 3.10 -48.79
C LEU A 882 -50.00 3.77 -48.11
N PRO A 883 -49.45 4.87 -48.68
CA PRO A 883 -48.30 5.57 -48.11
C PRO A 883 -48.53 5.98 -46.65
N GLY A 884 -47.59 5.62 -45.77
CA GLY A 884 -47.68 5.88 -44.33
C GLY A 884 -48.38 4.80 -43.50
N THR A 885 -48.81 3.69 -44.09
CA THR A 885 -49.40 2.55 -43.34
C THR A 885 -48.37 1.42 -43.16
N VAL A 886 -47.90 1.22 -41.94
CA VAL A 886 -46.92 0.16 -41.59
C VAL A 886 -47.60 -1.22 -41.65
N VAL A 887 -47.05 -2.16 -42.41
CA VAL A 887 -47.61 -3.51 -42.56
C VAL A 887 -47.30 -4.43 -41.37
N GLN A 888 -48.02 -5.54 -41.21
CA GLN A 888 -47.79 -6.47 -40.11
C GLN A 888 -46.45 -7.23 -40.26
N GLU A 889 -45.84 -7.57 -39.11
CA GLU A 889 -44.51 -8.19 -38.97
C GLU A 889 -44.20 -9.32 -39.96
N GLN A 890 -45.11 -10.29 -40.10
CA GLN A 890 -44.91 -11.44 -40.98
C GLN A 890 -44.89 -11.04 -42.47
N GLN A 891 -45.68 -10.03 -42.84
CA GLN A 891 -45.78 -9.52 -44.21
C GLN A 891 -44.57 -8.65 -44.57
N ALA A 892 -44.08 -7.85 -43.61
CA ALA A 892 -42.82 -7.11 -43.77
C ALA A 892 -41.63 -8.06 -44.01
N ILE A 893 -41.54 -9.16 -43.23
CA ILE A 893 -40.52 -10.18 -43.43
C ILE A 893 -40.69 -10.93 -44.77
N SER A 894 -41.91 -11.26 -45.22
CA SER A 894 -42.08 -11.96 -46.49
C SER A 894 -41.65 -11.11 -47.68
N THR A 895 -42.07 -9.84 -47.74
CA THR A 895 -41.70 -8.91 -48.82
C THR A 895 -40.19 -8.65 -48.85
N ALA A 896 -39.55 -8.50 -47.69
CA ALA A 896 -38.09 -8.36 -47.62
C ALA A 896 -37.35 -9.64 -48.05
N ARG A 897 -37.87 -10.85 -47.76
CA ARG A 897 -37.26 -12.11 -48.23
C ARG A 897 -37.42 -12.32 -49.73
N GLU A 898 -38.54 -11.91 -50.30
CA GLU A 898 -38.81 -12.04 -51.74
C GLU A 898 -37.88 -11.15 -52.56
N LEU A 899 -37.66 -9.90 -52.13
CA LEU A 899 -36.80 -8.93 -52.81
C LEU A 899 -35.29 -9.17 -52.59
N LEU A 900 -34.88 -9.68 -51.42
CA LEU A 900 -33.47 -9.91 -51.09
C LEU A 900 -32.98 -11.34 -51.36
N GLY A 901 -33.88 -12.32 -51.41
CA GLY A 901 -33.56 -13.76 -51.47
C GLY A 901 -32.84 -14.24 -52.74
N GLN A 902 -32.72 -13.38 -53.75
CA GLN A 902 -31.99 -13.65 -55.00
C GLN A 902 -30.68 -12.86 -55.12
N LEU A 903 -30.32 -12.06 -54.11
CA LEU A 903 -29.11 -11.23 -54.14
C LEU A 903 -27.89 -11.99 -53.59
N PRO A 904 -26.72 -11.95 -54.29
CA PRO A 904 -25.48 -12.54 -53.80
C PRO A 904 -25.12 -12.12 -52.37
N GLY A 905 -24.74 -13.10 -51.55
CA GLY A 905 -24.34 -12.89 -50.15
C GLY A 905 -25.48 -12.56 -49.18
N PHE A 906 -26.76 -12.57 -49.58
CA PHE A 906 -27.87 -12.40 -48.62
C PHE A 906 -28.02 -13.64 -47.71
N LEU A 907 -28.05 -13.40 -46.39
CA LEU A 907 -28.12 -14.47 -45.39
C LEU A 907 -29.51 -14.63 -44.77
N LYS A 908 -30.11 -13.53 -44.27
CA LYS A 908 -31.45 -13.52 -43.66
C LYS A 908 -31.94 -12.11 -43.34
N VAL A 909 -33.25 -11.97 -43.14
CA VAL A 909 -33.88 -10.82 -42.49
C VAL A 909 -34.60 -11.26 -41.21
N GLY A 910 -34.44 -10.45 -40.16
CA GLY A 910 -35.24 -10.47 -38.93
C GLY A 910 -35.89 -9.10 -38.69
N LEU A 911 -36.59 -8.92 -37.58
CA LEU A 911 -37.31 -7.68 -37.25
C LEU A 911 -37.02 -7.21 -35.82
N GLU A 912 -37.18 -5.92 -35.59
CA GLU A 912 -37.08 -5.27 -34.29
C GLU A 912 -38.35 -4.45 -34.03
N LYS A 913 -39.17 -4.90 -33.07
CA LYS A 913 -40.56 -4.45 -32.89
C LYS A 913 -40.66 -2.99 -32.44
N ALA A 914 -39.82 -2.59 -31.48
CA ALA A 914 -39.88 -1.27 -30.85
C ALA A 914 -39.44 -0.12 -31.78
N SER A 915 -38.61 -0.42 -32.78
CA SER A 915 -38.04 0.54 -33.74
C SER A 915 -38.62 0.41 -35.16
N LEU A 916 -39.61 -0.47 -35.35
CA LEU A 916 -40.18 -0.84 -36.66
C LEU A 916 -39.11 -1.06 -37.74
N THR A 917 -38.04 -1.77 -37.37
CA THR A 917 -36.84 -1.93 -38.21
C THR A 917 -36.62 -3.39 -38.63
N LEU A 918 -36.46 -3.63 -39.93
CA LEU A 918 -36.03 -4.91 -40.52
C LEU A 918 -34.51 -5.01 -40.47
N ARG A 919 -34.00 -5.98 -39.70
CA ARG A 919 -32.56 -6.22 -39.50
C ARG A 919 -32.07 -7.25 -40.51
N ILE A 920 -31.43 -6.76 -41.56
CA ILE A 920 -30.98 -7.52 -42.75
C ILE A 920 -29.53 -7.99 -42.56
N ARG A 921 -29.20 -9.19 -43.02
CA ARG A 921 -27.84 -9.77 -42.97
C ARG A 921 -27.34 -10.09 -44.38
N PHE A 922 -26.14 -9.61 -44.69
CA PHE A 922 -25.32 -10.03 -45.81
C PHE A 922 -23.95 -10.52 -45.30
N GLU A 923 -23.24 -11.30 -46.11
CA GLU A 923 -21.86 -11.75 -45.83
C GLU A 923 -20.86 -10.58 -45.84
N PHE A 924 -20.99 -9.68 -46.81
CA PHE A 924 -20.18 -8.46 -46.97
C PHE A 924 -21.08 -7.21 -46.89
N PRO A 925 -21.51 -6.80 -45.68
CA PRO A 925 -22.55 -5.79 -45.49
C PRO A 925 -22.18 -4.39 -46.03
N GLU A 926 -20.91 -3.97 -45.94
CA GLU A 926 -20.47 -2.68 -46.47
C GLU A 926 -20.63 -2.60 -48.01
N VAL A 927 -20.25 -3.67 -48.70
CA VAL A 927 -20.43 -3.81 -50.16
C VAL A 927 -21.92 -3.91 -50.50
N ALA A 928 -22.69 -4.69 -49.74
CA ALA A 928 -24.14 -4.80 -49.93
C ALA A 928 -24.87 -3.47 -49.74
N GLN A 929 -24.45 -2.63 -48.79
CA GLN A 929 -25.02 -1.30 -48.55
C GLN A 929 -24.86 -0.37 -49.76
N LEU A 930 -23.70 -0.41 -50.41
CA LEU A 930 -23.39 0.38 -51.60
C LEU A 930 -24.01 -0.21 -52.87
N ARG A 931 -24.04 -1.55 -52.99
CA ARG A 931 -24.43 -2.28 -54.21
C ARG A 931 -25.95 -2.48 -54.33
N TYR A 932 -26.70 -2.49 -53.22
CA TYR A 932 -28.13 -2.82 -53.19
C TYR A 932 -29.03 -1.76 -52.49
N SER A 933 -28.52 -0.54 -52.27
CA SER A 933 -29.24 0.57 -51.63
C SER A 933 -30.69 0.77 -52.12
N ALA A 934 -30.89 0.84 -53.43
CA ALA A 934 -32.21 1.03 -54.04
C ALA A 934 -33.21 -0.12 -53.74
N VAL A 935 -32.73 -1.33 -53.44
CA VAL A 935 -33.59 -2.46 -53.03
C VAL A 935 -34.03 -2.30 -51.58
N PHE A 936 -33.16 -1.77 -50.72
CA PHE A 936 -33.50 -1.44 -49.33
C PHE A 936 -34.55 -0.32 -49.27
N GLU A 937 -34.33 0.78 -50.00
CA GLU A 937 -35.32 1.87 -50.16
C GLU A 937 -36.68 1.36 -50.68
N GLN A 938 -36.68 0.41 -51.62
CA GLN A 938 -37.91 -0.20 -52.14
C GLN A 938 -38.62 -1.09 -51.12
N ILE A 939 -37.90 -1.76 -50.20
CA ILE A 939 -38.49 -2.52 -49.10
C ILE A 939 -39.12 -1.58 -48.07
N GLU A 940 -38.47 -0.47 -47.75
CA GLU A 940 -39.01 0.56 -46.86
C GLU A 940 -40.31 1.14 -47.43
N ALA A 941 -40.29 1.55 -48.70
CA ALA A 941 -41.47 2.09 -49.39
C ALA A 941 -42.64 1.09 -49.48
N ASN A 942 -42.36 -0.21 -49.67
CA ASN A 942 -43.38 -1.25 -49.81
C ASN A 942 -43.96 -1.75 -48.47
N THR A 943 -43.28 -1.52 -47.34
CA THR A 943 -43.67 -2.10 -46.03
C THR A 943 -43.92 -1.07 -44.93
N GLY A 944 -43.34 0.12 -45.02
CA GLY A 944 -43.33 1.09 -43.93
C GLY A 944 -42.42 0.72 -42.75
N TRP A 945 -41.59 -0.33 -42.89
CA TRP A 945 -40.55 -0.69 -41.91
C TRP A 945 -39.20 -0.17 -42.40
N ASN A 946 -38.45 0.51 -41.53
CA ASN A 946 -37.09 0.93 -41.84
C ASN A 946 -36.19 -0.29 -42.05
N THR A 947 -35.18 -0.20 -42.91
CA THR A 947 -34.22 -1.29 -43.15
C THR A 947 -32.86 -0.96 -42.56
N ARG A 948 -32.19 -1.97 -41.98
CA ARG A 948 -30.86 -1.77 -41.41
C ARG A 948 -30.02 -3.04 -41.53
N LEU A 949 -28.84 -2.92 -42.12
CA LEU A 949 -27.85 -4.00 -42.15
C LEU A 949 -27.29 -4.24 -40.75
N TYR A 950 -27.26 -5.50 -40.32
CA TYR A 950 -26.80 -5.89 -38.99
C TYR A 950 -26.29 -7.35 -38.95
N PRO A 951 -24.99 -7.61 -38.69
CA PRO A 951 -23.93 -6.64 -38.40
C PRO A 951 -23.59 -5.74 -39.60
N LEU A 952 -22.88 -4.64 -39.33
CA LEU A 952 -22.32 -3.74 -40.34
C LEU A 952 -20.91 -4.17 -40.79
N THR A 953 -20.33 -5.18 -40.12
CA THR A 953 -19.04 -5.81 -40.46
C THR A 953 -19.26 -7.22 -41.02
N PRO A 954 -18.43 -7.68 -41.97
CA PRO A 954 -18.43 -9.07 -42.42
C PRO A 954 -17.98 -10.03 -41.30
N THR A 955 -18.25 -11.34 -41.44
CA THR A 955 -17.73 -12.34 -40.50
C THR A 955 -16.32 -12.80 -40.87
N GLN A 956 -15.59 -13.33 -39.89
CA GLN A 956 -14.25 -13.88 -40.08
C GLN A 956 -14.27 -15.03 -41.09
N GLU A 957 -15.28 -15.89 -41.02
CA GLU A 957 -15.43 -17.07 -41.88
C GLU A 957 -15.65 -16.66 -43.34
N ALA A 958 -16.47 -15.62 -43.59
CA ALA A 958 -16.72 -15.12 -44.93
C ALA A 958 -15.46 -14.46 -45.54
N LEU A 959 -14.74 -13.64 -44.77
CA LEU A 959 -13.47 -13.03 -45.19
C LEU A 959 -12.40 -14.09 -45.50
N VAL A 960 -12.27 -15.12 -44.65
CA VAL A 960 -11.31 -16.21 -44.88
C VAL A 960 -11.72 -17.05 -46.09
N ALA A 961 -12.99 -17.43 -46.21
CA ALA A 961 -13.46 -18.22 -47.35
C ALA A 961 -13.24 -17.50 -48.69
N MET A 962 -13.55 -16.20 -48.76
CA MET A 962 -13.33 -15.40 -49.97
C MET A 962 -11.83 -15.25 -50.30
N ALA A 963 -10.97 -15.04 -49.29
CA ALA A 963 -9.53 -14.99 -49.48
C ALA A 963 -8.92 -16.35 -49.86
N GLN A 964 -9.58 -17.46 -49.48
CA GLN A 964 -9.21 -18.82 -49.89
C GLN A 964 -9.65 -19.14 -51.32
N SER A 965 -10.82 -18.66 -51.77
CA SER A 965 -11.29 -18.88 -53.15
C SER A 965 -10.55 -18.07 -54.21
N LEU A 966 -9.81 -17.03 -53.82
CA LEU A 966 -9.05 -16.15 -54.73
C LEU A 966 -7.53 -16.37 -54.66
N LEU A 967 -7.06 -17.45 -54.01
CA LEU A 967 -5.62 -17.76 -53.91
C LEU A 967 -5.07 -18.27 -55.25
N PRO A 968 -3.96 -17.71 -55.79
CA PRO A 968 -3.36 -18.18 -57.03
C PRO A 968 -2.89 -19.64 -56.99
N ASP A 969 -3.06 -20.34 -58.12
CA ASP A 969 -2.53 -21.69 -58.34
C ASP A 969 -1.03 -21.77 -58.01
N GLY A 970 -0.65 -22.79 -57.25
CA GLY A 970 0.74 -23.02 -56.81
C GLY A 970 1.12 -22.38 -55.46
N LEU A 971 0.18 -21.74 -54.76
CA LEU A 971 0.34 -21.32 -53.36
C LEU A 971 -0.47 -22.20 -52.39
N GLU A 972 0.20 -22.79 -51.40
CA GLU A 972 -0.42 -23.55 -50.30
C GLU A 972 -0.46 -22.71 -49.02
N ILE A 973 -1.55 -22.73 -48.26
CA ILE A 973 -1.66 -21.97 -47.01
C ILE A 973 -0.87 -22.65 -45.88
N ILE A 974 -0.03 -21.88 -45.18
CA ILE A 974 0.65 -22.30 -43.95
C ILE A 974 -0.06 -21.68 -42.73
N GLY A 975 -0.73 -22.52 -41.93
CA GLY A 975 -1.36 -22.09 -40.69
C GLY A 975 -2.72 -21.40 -40.88
N LYS A 976 -3.16 -20.64 -39.88
CA LYS A 976 -4.46 -19.95 -39.90
C LYS A 976 -4.30 -18.54 -40.47
N PRO A 977 -5.13 -18.11 -41.45
CA PRO A 977 -5.21 -16.71 -41.87
C PRO A 977 -5.47 -15.75 -40.71
N SER A 978 -4.73 -14.65 -40.68
CA SER A 978 -4.82 -13.58 -39.68
C SER A 978 -5.73 -12.47 -40.20
N ILE A 979 -6.67 -11.98 -39.38
CA ILE A 979 -7.49 -10.80 -39.73
C ILE A 979 -7.11 -9.61 -38.85
N TYR A 980 -6.77 -8.51 -39.51
CA TYR A 980 -6.41 -7.23 -38.92
C TYR A 980 -7.59 -6.26 -39.13
N TRP A 981 -8.49 -6.21 -38.15
CA TRP A 981 -9.77 -5.48 -38.23
C TRP A 981 -9.60 -3.96 -38.20
N ASP A 982 -8.52 -3.49 -37.58
CA ASP A 982 -8.08 -2.10 -37.50
C ASP A 982 -7.74 -1.50 -38.87
N ARG A 983 -7.06 -2.27 -39.72
CA ARG A 983 -6.59 -1.86 -41.06
C ARG A 983 -7.37 -2.50 -42.22
N LYS A 984 -8.45 -3.24 -41.91
CA LYS A 984 -9.26 -4.04 -42.86
C LYS A 984 -8.40 -4.92 -43.77
N THR A 985 -7.53 -5.75 -43.19
CA THR A 985 -6.62 -6.64 -43.93
C THR A 985 -6.78 -8.10 -43.51
N VAL A 986 -6.84 -9.01 -44.48
CA VAL A 986 -6.62 -10.45 -44.27
C VAL A 986 -5.20 -10.80 -44.69
N GLY A 987 -4.40 -11.31 -43.75
CA GLY A 987 -3.05 -11.80 -44.00
C GLY A 987 -3.02 -13.32 -44.09
N ILE A 988 -2.57 -13.87 -45.22
CA ILE A 988 -2.33 -15.30 -45.41
C ILE A 988 -0.83 -15.55 -45.57
N LEU A 989 -0.30 -16.43 -44.72
CA LEU A 989 1.04 -16.99 -44.89
C LEU A 989 0.95 -18.18 -45.87
N CYS A 990 1.74 -18.16 -46.93
CA CYS A 990 1.73 -19.15 -47.99
C CYS A 990 3.10 -19.80 -48.22
N LYS A 991 3.08 -21.04 -48.72
CA LYS A 991 4.22 -21.78 -49.26
C LYS A 991 4.11 -21.86 -50.78
N GLY A 992 5.24 -22.11 -51.44
CA GLY A 992 5.31 -22.26 -52.89
C GLY A 992 5.63 -20.96 -53.61
N SER A 993 5.23 -20.90 -54.88
CA SER A 993 5.57 -19.80 -55.78
C SER A 993 4.53 -19.65 -56.88
N ALA A 994 4.03 -18.43 -57.06
CA ALA A 994 3.15 -18.03 -58.14
C ALA A 994 3.74 -16.84 -58.91
N GLU A 995 3.14 -16.52 -60.07
CA GLU A 995 3.47 -15.33 -60.83
C GLU A 995 2.99 -14.05 -60.14
N VAL A 996 3.76 -12.97 -60.30
CA VAL A 996 3.48 -11.65 -59.69
C VAL A 996 2.13 -11.07 -60.14
N THR A 997 1.71 -11.35 -61.37
CA THR A 997 0.42 -10.93 -61.97
C THR A 997 -0.77 -11.55 -61.24
N ALA A 998 -0.84 -12.88 -61.15
CA ALA A 998 -1.93 -13.58 -60.47
C ALA A 998 -2.01 -13.19 -58.97
N ALA A 999 -0.85 -13.01 -58.32
CA ALA A 999 -0.78 -12.55 -56.93
C ALA A 999 -1.16 -11.07 -56.73
N TYR A 1000 -1.35 -10.30 -57.80
CA TYR A 1000 -1.86 -8.92 -57.78
C TYR A 1000 -3.36 -8.88 -58.09
N GLU A 1001 -3.82 -9.63 -59.10
CA GLU A 1001 -5.22 -9.79 -59.48
C GLU A 1001 -6.06 -10.29 -58.28
N ALA A 1002 -5.61 -11.37 -57.63
CA ALA A 1002 -6.20 -11.92 -56.41
C ALA A 1002 -6.46 -10.89 -55.29
N ARG A 1003 -5.59 -9.87 -55.16
CA ARG A 1003 -5.70 -8.83 -54.12
C ARG A 1003 -6.72 -7.76 -54.49
N ASN A 1004 -6.84 -7.44 -55.78
CA ASN A 1004 -7.79 -6.46 -56.28
C ASN A 1004 -9.22 -7.01 -56.26
N ASP A 1005 -9.40 -8.26 -56.69
CA ASP A 1005 -10.72 -8.92 -56.72
C ASP A 1005 -11.26 -9.13 -55.30
N PHE A 1006 -10.39 -9.53 -54.36
CA PHE A 1006 -10.74 -9.61 -52.94
C PHE A 1006 -11.21 -8.25 -52.40
N ALA A 1007 -10.52 -7.16 -52.75
CA ALA A 1007 -10.92 -5.81 -52.35
C ALA A 1007 -12.22 -5.33 -53.01
N ALA A 1008 -12.49 -5.72 -54.26
CA ALA A 1008 -13.71 -5.35 -54.98
C ALA A 1008 -14.97 -6.02 -54.42
N GLU A 1009 -14.87 -7.28 -53.97
CA GLU A 1009 -16.02 -8.05 -53.47
C GLU A 1009 -16.22 -7.96 -51.94
N THR A 1010 -15.19 -7.62 -51.17
CA THR A 1010 -15.27 -7.54 -49.70
C THR A 1010 -15.14 -6.14 -49.11
N ALA A 1011 -14.57 -5.18 -49.85
CA ALA A 1011 -14.01 -3.91 -49.36
C ALA A 1011 -12.83 -4.04 -48.36
N TRP A 1012 -12.16 -5.20 -48.33
CA TRP A 1012 -11.00 -5.49 -47.47
C TRP A 1012 -9.75 -5.81 -48.29
N THR A 1013 -8.57 -5.63 -47.70
CA THR A 1013 -7.28 -5.85 -48.38
C THR A 1013 -6.73 -7.25 -48.12
N LEU A 1014 -6.02 -7.83 -49.10
CA LEU A 1014 -5.38 -9.14 -48.99
C LEU A 1014 -3.84 -9.03 -48.98
N GLU A 1015 -3.21 -9.47 -47.91
CA GLU A 1015 -1.76 -9.65 -47.80
C GLU A 1015 -1.40 -11.13 -47.95
N LEU A 1016 -0.55 -11.45 -48.94
CA LEU A 1016 0.08 -12.77 -49.05
C LEU A 1016 1.55 -12.65 -48.62
N GLN A 1017 1.96 -13.50 -47.67
CA GLN A 1017 3.28 -13.49 -47.03
C GLN A 1017 3.97 -14.87 -47.16
N GLY A 1018 5.29 -14.96 -46.97
CA GLY A 1018 6.05 -16.24 -46.96
C GLY A 1018 6.31 -16.90 -48.32
N MET A 1019 5.56 -16.53 -49.37
CA MET A 1019 5.72 -17.03 -50.74
C MET A 1019 7.00 -16.53 -51.44
N SER A 1020 7.51 -17.32 -52.39
CA SER A 1020 8.57 -16.88 -53.31
C SER A 1020 7.97 -16.45 -54.65
N LEU A 1021 7.93 -15.14 -54.91
CA LEU A 1021 7.42 -14.60 -56.17
C LEU A 1021 8.40 -14.85 -57.32
N GLN A 1022 7.91 -15.41 -58.44
CA GLN A 1022 8.70 -15.59 -59.65
C GLN A 1022 8.39 -14.49 -60.68
N LEU A 1023 9.44 -13.86 -61.21
CA LEU A 1023 9.34 -12.99 -62.38
C LEU A 1023 9.28 -13.86 -63.64
N ALA A 1024 8.25 -13.64 -64.47
CA ALA A 1024 8.07 -14.36 -65.72
C ALA A 1024 9.30 -14.20 -66.66
N PRO A 1025 9.67 -15.23 -67.45
CA PRO A 1025 10.80 -15.13 -68.38
C PRO A 1025 10.61 -13.99 -69.38
N VAL A 1026 11.60 -13.09 -69.49
CA VAL A 1026 11.54 -11.98 -70.45
C VAL A 1026 11.76 -12.50 -71.87
N THR A 1027 10.68 -12.96 -72.50
CA THR A 1027 10.64 -13.28 -73.93
C THR A 1027 10.77 -12.00 -74.73
N GLY A 1028 11.98 -11.72 -75.22
CA GLY A 1028 12.28 -10.46 -75.89
C GLY A 1028 11.57 -10.29 -77.23
N ASN A 1029 10.90 -9.16 -77.40
CA ASN A 1029 10.78 -8.44 -78.66
C ASN A 1029 10.89 -6.95 -78.34
N GLY A 1030 11.76 -6.22 -79.04
CA GLY A 1030 12.23 -4.91 -78.56
C GLY A 1030 12.11 -3.78 -79.58
N GLN A 1031 12.14 -2.55 -79.07
CA GLN A 1031 12.48 -1.34 -79.81
C GLN A 1031 13.25 -0.35 -78.91
N LYS A 1032 14.31 0.24 -79.47
CA LYS A 1032 15.04 1.44 -78.98
C LYS A 1032 14.51 2.67 -79.76
N PRO A 1033 14.91 3.94 -79.48
CA PRO A 1033 15.86 4.48 -78.48
C PRO A 1033 15.12 5.42 -77.45
N ALA A 1034 15.72 6.29 -76.62
CA ALA A 1034 16.95 7.10 -76.76
C ALA A 1034 17.62 7.56 -75.45
N THR A 1035 18.79 8.18 -75.61
CA THR A 1035 19.80 8.54 -74.59
C THR A 1035 20.02 10.05 -74.44
N VAL A 1036 20.28 10.52 -73.21
CA VAL A 1036 21.35 11.50 -72.84
C VAL A 1036 21.76 11.10 -71.39
N ASN A 1037 22.99 10.67 -71.05
CA ASN A 1037 24.27 11.41 -70.89
C ASN A 1037 24.19 12.58 -69.86
N THR A 1038 25.19 12.95 -69.06
CA THR A 1038 26.67 12.69 -68.95
C THR A 1038 27.04 12.73 -67.44
N THR A 1039 27.98 11.96 -66.85
CA THR A 1039 29.47 12.17 -66.75
C THR A 1039 29.91 13.59 -66.33
N HIS A 1040 31.02 13.90 -65.63
CA HIS A 1040 32.24 13.24 -65.10
C HIS A 1040 32.56 13.85 -63.68
N GLU A 1041 33.57 13.55 -62.84
CA GLU A 1041 34.71 12.59 -62.79
C GLU A 1041 35.07 12.30 -61.29
N ALA A 1042 36.25 11.76 -60.97
CA ALA A 1042 36.80 11.63 -59.60
C ALA A 1042 38.34 11.82 -59.56
N ASP A 1043 38.92 12.19 -58.40
CA ASP A 1043 40.35 12.02 -58.03
C ASP A 1043 40.52 12.20 -56.49
N LYS A 1044 41.23 11.32 -55.74
CA LYS A 1044 42.69 11.26 -55.41
C LYS A 1044 43.22 12.38 -54.49
N THR A 1045 44.14 12.20 -53.51
CA THR A 1045 44.74 11.03 -52.79
C THR A 1045 45.59 11.52 -51.58
N HIS A 1046 45.89 10.62 -50.62
CA HIS A 1046 47.06 10.58 -49.69
C HIS A 1046 47.19 11.53 -48.47
N ASP A 1047 47.15 10.91 -47.28
CA ASP A 1047 48.16 10.87 -46.20
C ASP A 1047 49.02 12.11 -45.84
N ALA A 1048 48.95 12.54 -44.57
CA ALA A 1048 50.09 12.54 -43.62
C ALA A 1048 49.66 12.82 -42.16
N VAL A 1049 50.48 12.39 -41.19
CA VAL A 1049 50.20 12.33 -39.73
C VAL A 1049 50.74 13.56 -38.96
N ALA A 1050 50.06 13.91 -37.84
CA ALA A 1050 50.55 14.53 -36.60
C ALA A 1050 50.03 15.94 -36.19
N THR A 1051 50.14 16.17 -34.88
CA THR A 1051 49.88 17.39 -34.07
C THR A 1051 48.44 17.87 -33.91
N GLU A 1052 48.01 17.93 -32.64
CA GLU A 1052 46.83 18.69 -32.20
C GLU A 1052 47.11 20.20 -32.31
N PRO A 1053 46.18 21.01 -32.84
CA PRO A 1053 46.09 22.42 -32.53
C PRO A 1053 45.17 22.62 -31.31
N ALA A 1054 45.67 23.31 -30.28
CA ALA A 1054 44.78 23.99 -29.33
C ALA A 1054 43.92 25.00 -30.11
N PRO A 1055 42.64 25.25 -29.71
CA PRO A 1055 41.70 25.99 -30.54
C PRO A 1055 42.17 27.43 -30.82
N SER A 1056 42.48 27.72 -32.08
CA SER A 1056 42.75 29.07 -32.57
C SER A 1056 41.49 29.92 -32.53
N GLN A 1057 41.63 31.21 -32.20
CA GLN A 1057 40.50 32.09 -31.87
C GLN A 1057 39.62 32.47 -33.09
N ASP A 1058 40.10 32.23 -34.31
CA ASP A 1058 39.51 32.73 -35.56
C ASP A 1058 38.43 31.82 -36.17
N ALA A 1059 37.58 31.23 -35.32
CA ALA A 1059 36.23 30.82 -35.69
C ALA A 1059 35.16 31.88 -35.28
N GLN A 1060 35.57 32.93 -34.55
CA GLN A 1060 34.69 34.04 -34.12
C GLN A 1060 34.55 35.15 -35.17
N GLN A 1061 34.57 34.84 -36.48
CA GLN A 1061 34.52 35.88 -37.51
C GLN A 1061 33.82 35.51 -38.83
N LEU A 1062 32.67 34.83 -38.71
CA LEU A 1062 31.59 34.95 -39.70
C LEU A 1062 30.19 35.04 -39.04
N LEU A 1063 30.15 35.65 -37.85
CA LEU A 1063 28.93 36.26 -37.35
C LEU A 1063 28.61 37.45 -38.26
N VAL A 1064 27.70 37.23 -39.21
CA VAL A 1064 26.84 38.32 -39.68
C VAL A 1064 26.02 38.73 -38.46
N GLU A 1065 26.26 39.92 -37.94
CA GLU A 1065 25.40 40.52 -36.91
C GLU A 1065 24.05 40.86 -37.55
N MET A 1066 23.19 39.85 -37.66
CA MET A 1066 21.78 40.05 -37.95
C MET A 1066 21.15 40.82 -36.81
N ASP A 1067 20.52 41.94 -37.18
CA ASP A 1067 19.91 42.90 -36.27
C ASP A 1067 18.97 42.18 -35.27
N PRO A 1068 19.13 42.37 -33.94
CA PRO A 1068 18.31 41.69 -32.93
C PRO A 1068 16.80 41.84 -33.14
N GLU A 1069 16.34 42.90 -33.80
CA GLU A 1069 14.93 43.10 -34.15
C GLU A 1069 14.40 42.14 -35.24
N THR A 1070 15.26 41.34 -35.87
CA THR A 1070 14.89 40.39 -36.95
C THR A 1070 14.81 38.92 -36.53
N ARG A 1071 15.16 38.57 -35.28
CA ARG A 1071 15.07 37.18 -34.78
C ARG A 1071 13.65 36.86 -34.32
N VAL A 1072 13.14 35.68 -34.68
CA VAL A 1072 11.86 35.18 -34.13
C VAL A 1072 12.02 34.87 -32.63
N SER A 1073 10.92 34.86 -31.88
CA SER A 1073 10.95 34.59 -30.43
C SER A 1073 11.55 33.21 -30.10
N GLN A 1074 12.15 33.05 -28.92
CA GLN A 1074 12.72 31.77 -28.45
C GLN A 1074 11.74 30.59 -28.62
N VAL A 1075 10.47 30.77 -28.22
CA VAL A 1075 9.44 29.74 -28.30
C VAL A 1075 9.18 29.33 -29.75
N GLN A 1076 9.15 30.30 -30.65
CA GLN A 1076 8.89 30.10 -32.08
C GLN A 1076 10.11 29.48 -32.79
N ALA A 1077 11.33 29.87 -32.42
CA ALA A 1077 12.56 29.25 -32.92
C ALA A 1077 12.67 27.77 -32.51
N MET A 1078 12.33 27.45 -31.25
CA MET A 1078 12.27 26.07 -30.77
C MET A 1078 11.16 25.26 -31.45
N ALA A 1079 10.00 25.87 -31.72
CA ALA A 1079 8.90 25.23 -32.45
C ALA A 1079 9.28 24.91 -33.91
N THR A 1080 9.87 25.87 -34.64
CA THR A 1080 10.38 25.65 -36.01
C THR A 1080 11.44 24.56 -36.05
N ALA A 1081 12.38 24.54 -35.08
CA ALA A 1081 13.37 23.49 -34.96
C ALA A 1081 12.74 22.11 -34.69
N GLY A 1082 11.76 22.03 -33.79
CA GLY A 1082 11.01 20.80 -33.50
C GLY A 1082 10.17 20.30 -34.68
N GLN A 1083 9.65 21.20 -35.52
CA GLN A 1083 8.90 20.84 -36.72
C GLN A 1083 9.79 20.31 -37.85
N LEU A 1084 10.91 20.99 -38.13
CA LEU A 1084 11.88 20.59 -39.18
C LEU A 1084 12.70 19.34 -38.82
N LEU A 1085 12.64 18.88 -37.57
CA LEU A 1085 13.30 17.67 -37.05
C LEU A 1085 12.28 16.70 -36.43
N SER A 1086 10.99 16.79 -36.79
CA SER A 1086 9.90 15.98 -36.20
C SER A 1086 9.97 14.48 -36.55
N ASP A 1087 10.70 14.13 -37.61
CA ASP A 1087 11.05 12.78 -38.08
C ASP A 1087 12.45 12.33 -37.60
N ALA A 1088 13.17 13.14 -36.82
CA ALA A 1088 14.50 12.80 -36.32
C ALA A 1088 14.41 11.97 -35.03
N GLU A 1089 14.22 10.66 -35.14
CA GLU A 1089 14.02 9.72 -34.01
C GLU A 1089 15.12 9.76 -32.93
N ASP A 1090 16.33 10.26 -33.25
CA ASP A 1090 17.45 10.35 -32.32
C ASP A 1090 17.63 11.74 -31.68
N LEU A 1091 16.83 12.75 -32.05
CA LEU A 1091 16.72 14.04 -31.34
C LEU A 1091 15.86 13.89 -30.07
N TYR A 1092 16.44 14.10 -28.90
CA TYR A 1092 15.73 13.92 -27.62
C TYR A 1092 15.53 15.21 -26.82
N GLN A 1093 16.22 16.31 -27.17
CA GLN A 1093 16.02 17.61 -26.51
C GLN A 1093 16.45 18.78 -27.41
N ILE A 1094 15.68 19.87 -27.35
CA ILE A 1094 16.00 21.20 -27.90
C ILE A 1094 16.13 22.17 -26.72
N GLY A 1095 17.21 22.94 -26.68
CA GLY A 1095 17.45 24.03 -25.73
C GLY A 1095 17.75 25.34 -26.43
N VAL A 1096 17.81 26.44 -25.68
CA VAL A 1096 18.15 27.78 -26.18
C VAL A 1096 19.12 28.49 -25.25
N ASP A 1097 20.18 29.07 -25.83
CA ASP A 1097 20.98 30.12 -25.23
C ASP A 1097 20.55 31.47 -25.84
N ALA A 1098 19.66 32.16 -25.14
CA ALA A 1098 19.14 33.46 -25.55
C ALA A 1098 20.18 34.59 -25.52
N LYS A 1099 21.33 34.42 -24.86
CA LYS A 1099 22.42 35.41 -24.82
C LYS A 1099 23.36 35.27 -26.02
N ARG A 1100 23.59 34.04 -26.49
CA ARG A 1100 24.36 33.76 -27.71
C ARG A 1100 23.51 33.76 -28.99
N GLY A 1101 22.17 33.77 -28.87
CA GLY A 1101 21.26 33.68 -30.01
C GLY A 1101 21.27 32.29 -30.66
N CYS A 1102 21.41 31.25 -29.83
CA CYS A 1102 21.71 29.88 -30.28
C CYS A 1102 20.68 28.84 -29.80
N LEU A 1103 20.29 27.94 -30.69
CA LEU A 1103 19.55 26.71 -30.44
C LEU A 1103 20.54 25.56 -30.17
N TRP A 1104 20.41 24.92 -29.01
CA TRP A 1104 21.20 23.75 -28.62
C TRP A 1104 20.44 22.46 -28.89
N LEU A 1105 20.91 21.65 -29.81
CA LEU A 1105 20.28 20.38 -30.18
C LEU A 1105 21.01 19.19 -29.54
N HIS A 1106 20.24 18.31 -28.91
CA HIS A 1106 20.71 17.13 -28.19
C HIS A 1106 20.23 15.86 -28.90
N PHE A 1107 21.12 15.29 -29.70
CA PHE A 1107 20.92 14.03 -30.41
C PHE A 1107 21.59 12.87 -29.66
N HIS A 1108 21.06 11.65 -29.77
CA HIS A 1108 21.73 10.46 -29.21
C HIS A 1108 23.09 10.20 -29.88
N PHE A 1109 23.23 10.54 -31.17
CA PHE A 1109 24.45 10.40 -31.95
C PHE A 1109 24.84 11.73 -32.62
N PRO A 1110 25.41 12.72 -31.88
CA PRO A 1110 25.67 14.07 -32.39
C PRO A 1110 26.52 14.13 -33.67
N GLN A 1111 27.41 13.17 -33.91
CA GLN A 1111 28.21 13.09 -35.14
C GLN A 1111 27.42 12.59 -36.35
N GLY A 1112 26.57 11.57 -36.17
CA GLY A 1112 25.63 11.12 -37.22
C GLY A 1112 24.63 12.22 -37.57
N ALA A 1113 24.05 12.86 -36.56
CA ALA A 1113 23.13 13.98 -36.73
C ALA A 1113 23.75 15.17 -37.48
N ARG A 1114 25.02 15.51 -37.19
CA ARG A 1114 25.79 16.55 -37.92
C ARG A 1114 25.90 16.29 -39.42
N VAL A 1115 25.83 15.04 -39.87
CA VAL A 1115 25.87 14.66 -41.29
C VAL A 1115 24.45 14.56 -41.85
N HIS A 1116 23.56 13.81 -41.19
CA HIS A 1116 22.22 13.51 -41.71
C HIS A 1116 21.27 14.71 -41.75
N TYR A 1117 21.40 15.67 -40.83
CA TYR A 1117 20.48 16.81 -40.71
C TYR A 1117 21.16 18.16 -41.02
N ALA A 1118 22.37 18.14 -41.62
CA ALA A 1118 23.19 19.32 -41.88
C ALA A 1118 22.44 20.47 -42.58
N GLU A 1119 21.73 20.19 -43.67
CA GLU A 1119 20.97 21.21 -44.40
C GLU A 1119 19.77 21.72 -43.61
N ARG A 1120 19.14 20.86 -42.79
CA ARG A 1120 18.01 21.27 -41.94
C ARG A 1120 18.45 22.20 -40.81
N PHE A 1121 19.65 22.02 -40.26
CA PHE A 1121 20.21 22.96 -39.28
C PHE A 1121 20.50 24.34 -39.91
N LYS A 1122 20.95 24.38 -41.17
CA LYS A 1122 21.07 25.65 -41.92
C LYS A 1122 19.70 26.26 -42.18
N GLU A 1123 18.70 25.45 -42.53
CA GLU A 1123 17.33 25.91 -42.78
C GLU A 1123 16.66 26.47 -41.52
N ILE A 1124 16.79 25.80 -40.37
CA ILE A 1124 16.38 26.34 -39.05
C ILE A 1124 17.08 27.68 -38.79
N THR A 1125 18.39 27.77 -39.06
CA THR A 1125 19.16 29.01 -38.87
C THR A 1125 18.62 30.13 -39.77
N ALA A 1126 18.32 29.84 -41.03
CA ALA A 1126 17.82 30.80 -42.02
C ALA A 1126 16.36 31.23 -41.76
N GLN A 1127 15.49 30.32 -41.31
CA GLN A 1127 14.08 30.62 -41.03
C GLN A 1127 13.87 31.36 -39.69
N THR A 1128 14.78 31.20 -38.72
CA THR A 1128 14.60 31.75 -37.36
C THR A 1128 15.55 32.90 -37.02
N GLY A 1129 16.74 32.97 -37.65
CA GLY A 1129 17.84 33.86 -37.27
C GLY A 1129 18.66 33.39 -36.06
N TRP A 1130 18.40 32.19 -35.54
CA TRP A 1130 19.12 31.57 -34.41
C TRP A 1130 20.16 30.57 -34.91
N SER A 1131 21.41 30.66 -34.44
CA SER A 1131 22.44 29.68 -34.82
C SER A 1131 22.19 28.31 -34.18
N VAL A 1132 22.50 27.22 -34.87
CA VAL A 1132 22.30 25.86 -34.35
C VAL A 1132 23.63 25.25 -33.90
N GLU A 1133 23.77 24.96 -32.60
CA GLU A 1133 24.90 24.20 -32.03
C GLU A 1133 24.43 22.81 -31.55
N LEU A 1134 25.33 21.83 -31.61
CA LEU A 1134 25.02 20.41 -31.32
C LEU A 1134 25.86 19.93 -30.13
N HIS A 1135 25.17 19.48 -29.08
CA HIS A 1135 25.79 19.07 -27.83
C HIS A 1135 26.58 17.75 -27.97
N GLU A 1136 27.90 17.79 -27.80
CA GLU A 1136 28.82 16.73 -28.27
C GLU A 1136 28.71 15.37 -27.56
N ARG A 1137 28.05 15.28 -26.39
CA ARG A 1137 28.02 14.03 -25.61
C ARG A 1137 27.05 13.00 -26.19
N VAL A 1138 27.61 11.94 -26.77
CA VAL A 1138 26.93 10.73 -27.27
C VAL A 1138 26.24 9.97 -26.14
N HIS A 1139 25.02 9.47 -26.40
CA HIS A 1139 24.21 8.79 -25.39
C HIS A 1139 24.59 7.30 -25.25
N LEU A 1140 25.48 6.99 -24.31
CA LEU A 1140 26.08 5.65 -24.13
C LEU A 1140 25.09 4.48 -24.07
N LYS A 1141 23.91 4.65 -23.45
CA LYS A 1141 22.89 3.58 -23.38
C LYS A 1141 22.24 3.31 -24.74
N ALA A 1142 22.05 4.33 -25.58
CA ALA A 1142 21.62 4.14 -26.96
C ALA A 1142 22.73 3.48 -27.80
N LEU A 1143 23.97 3.96 -27.67
CA LEU A 1143 25.15 3.41 -28.36
C LEU A 1143 25.31 1.90 -28.15
N ILE A 1144 25.24 1.43 -26.90
CA ILE A 1144 25.30 0.00 -26.55
C ILE A 1144 24.14 -0.79 -27.16
N ASN A 1145 22.94 -0.21 -27.22
CA ASN A 1145 21.74 -0.87 -27.74
C ASN A 1145 21.73 -0.95 -29.27
N THR A 1146 22.15 0.10 -29.99
CA THR A 1146 22.29 0.08 -31.45
C THR A 1146 23.31 -0.97 -31.89
N ALA A 1147 24.46 -1.07 -31.20
CA ALA A 1147 25.44 -2.11 -31.47
C ALA A 1147 24.85 -3.52 -31.28
N ARG A 1148 24.10 -3.74 -30.19
CA ARG A 1148 23.45 -5.03 -29.90
C ARG A 1148 22.36 -5.42 -30.91
N ARG A 1149 21.65 -4.46 -31.51
CA ARG A 1149 20.65 -4.72 -32.57
C ARG A 1149 21.28 -5.16 -33.90
N LEU A 1150 22.52 -4.72 -34.18
CA LEU A 1150 23.24 -5.02 -35.42
C LEU A 1150 24.10 -6.30 -35.34
N ILE A 1151 24.26 -6.88 -34.15
CA ILE A 1151 24.95 -8.17 -33.96
C ILE A 1151 23.92 -9.31 -34.20
N PRO A 1152 24.18 -10.24 -35.15
CA PRO A 1152 23.27 -11.36 -35.43
C PRO A 1152 23.01 -12.27 -34.23
N ILE A 1153 21.85 -12.92 -34.20
CA ILE A 1153 21.38 -13.75 -33.07
C ILE A 1153 22.28 -14.98 -32.83
N GLU A 1154 23.00 -15.45 -33.85
CA GLU A 1154 23.96 -16.55 -33.75
C GLU A 1154 25.26 -16.17 -32.99
N ALA A 1155 25.51 -14.88 -32.76
CA ALA A 1155 26.73 -14.39 -32.11
C ALA A 1155 26.51 -14.11 -30.60
N LYS A 1156 26.97 -15.04 -29.75
CA LYS A 1156 26.79 -14.93 -28.29
C LYS A 1156 27.82 -13.98 -27.67
N ILE A 1157 27.39 -12.75 -27.38
CA ILE A 1157 28.17 -11.73 -26.66
C ILE A 1157 28.47 -12.18 -25.22
N ILE A 1158 29.67 -11.87 -24.72
CA ILE A 1158 30.15 -12.22 -23.38
C ILE A 1158 30.74 -10.97 -22.70
N GLY A 1159 30.33 -10.74 -21.44
CA GLY A 1159 30.82 -9.63 -20.63
C GLY A 1159 30.14 -8.28 -20.91
N LYS A 1160 30.75 -7.20 -20.40
CA LYS A 1160 30.36 -5.82 -20.68
C LYS A 1160 31.17 -5.30 -21.88
N PRO A 1161 30.60 -4.43 -22.75
CA PRO A 1161 31.40 -3.78 -23.79
C PRO A 1161 32.48 -2.89 -23.18
N ALA A 1162 33.66 -2.89 -23.80
CA ALA A 1162 34.69 -1.89 -23.53
C ALA A 1162 34.43 -0.67 -24.42
N ILE A 1163 34.53 0.54 -23.86
CA ILE A 1163 34.21 1.79 -24.55
C ILE A 1163 35.44 2.69 -24.49
N ASP A 1164 36.04 2.93 -25.65
CA ASP A 1164 37.14 3.85 -25.83
C ASP A 1164 36.58 5.20 -26.30
N HIS A 1165 36.63 6.18 -25.40
CA HIS A 1165 36.14 7.53 -25.67
C HIS A 1165 37.12 8.37 -26.51
N ALA A 1166 38.41 8.05 -26.51
CA ALA A 1166 39.43 8.80 -27.25
C ALA A 1166 39.43 8.42 -28.74
N HIS A 1167 39.22 7.13 -29.04
CA HIS A 1167 39.12 6.62 -30.41
C HIS A 1167 37.66 6.38 -30.86
N GLN A 1168 36.68 6.85 -30.08
CA GLN A 1168 35.24 6.75 -30.35
C GLN A 1168 34.81 5.35 -30.79
N ARG A 1169 35.20 4.34 -30.00
CA ARG A 1169 35.03 2.92 -30.33
C ARG A 1169 34.33 2.16 -29.21
N ILE A 1170 33.43 1.26 -29.59
CA ILE A 1170 32.83 0.27 -28.69
C ILE A 1170 33.23 -1.14 -29.12
N THR A 1171 33.81 -1.90 -28.19
CA THR A 1171 34.29 -3.27 -28.41
C THR A 1171 33.43 -4.27 -27.68
N PHE A 1172 32.89 -5.26 -28.39
CA PHE A 1172 32.21 -6.42 -27.82
C PHE A 1172 33.03 -7.69 -28.06
N THR A 1173 33.13 -8.53 -27.05
CA THR A 1173 33.73 -9.86 -27.11
C THR A 1173 32.63 -10.92 -27.12
N GLY A 1174 32.84 -12.05 -27.82
CA GLY A 1174 31.83 -13.11 -27.87
C GLY A 1174 32.33 -14.43 -28.46
N MET A 1175 31.45 -15.44 -28.46
CA MET A 1175 31.66 -16.74 -29.10
C MET A 1175 30.56 -17.01 -30.12
N GLY A 1176 30.92 -17.60 -31.26
CA GLY A 1176 29.99 -17.94 -32.34
C GLY A 1176 30.54 -17.64 -33.73
N ALA A 1177 30.10 -18.40 -34.72
CA ALA A 1177 30.53 -18.25 -36.11
C ALA A 1177 29.69 -17.18 -36.81
N MET A 1178 30.25 -15.99 -37.00
CA MET A 1178 29.67 -14.90 -37.79
C MET A 1178 30.40 -14.76 -39.12
N SER A 1179 29.67 -14.60 -40.23
CA SER A 1179 30.28 -14.44 -41.55
C SER A 1179 31.04 -13.11 -41.65
N LYS A 1180 32.12 -13.07 -42.46
CA LYS A 1180 32.92 -11.86 -42.64
C LYS A 1180 32.09 -10.70 -43.21
N SER A 1181 31.15 -10.99 -44.12
CA SER A 1181 30.23 -10.00 -44.68
C SER A 1181 29.26 -9.45 -43.63
N ALA A 1182 28.59 -10.30 -42.83
CA ALA A 1182 27.69 -9.82 -41.77
C ALA A 1182 28.43 -8.98 -40.72
N LYS A 1183 29.66 -9.38 -40.37
CA LYS A 1183 30.52 -8.57 -39.49
C LYS A 1183 30.83 -7.19 -40.09
N GLN A 1184 31.25 -7.13 -41.35
CA GLN A 1184 31.58 -5.87 -42.03
C GLN A 1184 30.35 -4.97 -42.21
N GLU A 1185 29.19 -5.55 -42.52
CA GLU A 1185 27.92 -4.82 -42.65
C GLU A 1185 27.49 -4.21 -41.31
N ALA A 1186 27.47 -4.99 -40.23
CA ALA A 1186 27.15 -4.51 -38.89
C ALA A 1186 28.10 -3.40 -38.41
N GLN A 1187 29.40 -3.51 -38.73
CA GLN A 1187 30.39 -2.48 -38.43
C GLN A 1187 30.18 -1.21 -39.27
N ARG A 1188 29.81 -1.34 -40.55
CA ARG A 1188 29.49 -0.20 -41.43
C ARG A 1188 28.26 0.55 -40.92
N VAL A 1189 27.11 -0.13 -40.83
CA VAL A 1189 25.82 0.48 -40.46
C VAL A 1189 25.90 1.13 -39.08
N PHE A 1190 26.61 0.52 -38.13
CA PHE A 1190 26.82 1.13 -36.82
C PHE A 1190 27.64 2.43 -36.92
N THR A 1191 28.70 2.45 -37.74
CA THR A 1191 29.55 3.64 -37.91
C THR A 1191 28.81 4.76 -38.63
N GLU A 1192 28.02 4.43 -39.65
CA GLU A 1192 27.17 5.39 -40.40
C GLU A 1192 26.10 6.02 -39.48
N VAL A 1193 25.37 5.21 -38.72
CA VAL A 1193 24.29 5.70 -37.83
C VAL A 1193 24.81 6.46 -36.60
N THR A 1194 25.94 6.05 -36.02
CA THR A 1194 26.39 6.56 -34.71
C THR A 1194 27.60 7.49 -34.76
N GLY A 1195 28.37 7.47 -35.84
CA GLY A 1195 29.70 8.07 -35.93
C GLY A 1195 30.82 7.29 -35.21
N TRP A 1196 30.48 6.23 -34.46
CA TRP A 1196 31.43 5.47 -33.63
C TRP A 1196 31.82 4.14 -34.26
N GLN A 1197 33.04 3.68 -34.00
CA GLN A 1197 33.52 2.40 -34.50
C GLN A 1197 33.00 1.24 -33.65
N LEU A 1198 32.38 0.24 -34.29
CA LEU A 1198 32.07 -1.05 -33.66
C LEU A 1198 33.23 -2.03 -33.87
N GLU A 1199 33.74 -2.67 -32.82
CA GLU A 1199 34.75 -3.73 -32.91
C GLU A 1199 34.22 -5.03 -32.30
N LEU A 1200 34.14 -6.09 -33.11
CA LEU A 1200 33.58 -7.40 -32.69
C LEU A 1200 34.67 -8.46 -32.60
N ARG A 1201 35.10 -8.78 -31.37
CA ARG A 1201 36.12 -9.79 -31.05
C ARG A 1201 35.45 -11.14 -30.79
N MET A 1202 35.17 -11.88 -31.86
CA MET A 1202 34.57 -13.21 -31.81
C MET A 1202 35.65 -14.29 -31.79
N GLY A 1203 35.63 -15.16 -30.78
CA GLY A 1203 36.52 -16.31 -30.66
C GLY A 1203 35.95 -17.58 -31.30
N THR A 1204 36.81 -18.37 -31.95
CA THR A 1204 36.55 -19.77 -32.32
C THR A 1204 36.86 -20.70 -31.16
N SER A 1205 36.10 -21.79 -31.02
CA SER A 1205 36.01 -22.60 -29.80
C SER A 1205 37.16 -23.60 -29.56
N GLU A 1206 38.41 -23.25 -29.90
CA GLU A 1206 39.56 -24.15 -29.76
C GLU A 1206 40.74 -23.61 -28.92
N GLU A 1207 40.74 -22.32 -28.54
CA GLU A 1207 41.74 -21.77 -27.59
C GLU A 1207 41.09 -21.38 -26.26
N GLY A 1208 41.35 -22.17 -25.21
CA GLY A 1208 40.87 -21.91 -23.86
C GLY A 1208 41.77 -20.92 -23.10
N ALA A 1209 41.17 -19.87 -22.54
CA ALA A 1209 41.87 -18.86 -21.74
C ALA A 1209 41.26 -18.72 -20.34
N ASN A 1210 42.11 -18.66 -19.31
CA ASN A 1210 41.70 -18.55 -17.90
C ASN A 1210 41.11 -17.16 -17.57
N PRO A 1211 40.01 -17.06 -16.79
CA PRO A 1211 39.45 -15.80 -16.32
C PRO A 1211 40.18 -15.24 -15.07
N THR A 1212 41.51 -15.35 -15.02
CA THR A 1212 42.32 -15.03 -13.80
C THR A 1212 43.69 -14.41 -14.08
N GLN A 1213 43.75 -13.35 -14.90
CA GLN A 1213 44.86 -12.38 -14.88
C GLN A 1213 44.45 -11.04 -15.49
N TYR A 1214 45.19 -9.98 -15.12
CA TYR A 1214 44.89 -8.56 -15.34
C TYR A 1214 43.61 -8.07 -14.63
N GLY A 1215 43.65 -7.11 -13.70
CA GLY A 1215 44.78 -6.31 -13.19
C GLY A 1215 44.36 -4.83 -13.10
N HIS A 1216 44.81 -4.13 -12.05
CA HIS A 1216 44.62 -2.68 -11.95
C HIS A 1216 45.38 -1.96 -13.07
N ASP A 1217 44.79 -0.91 -13.66
CA ASP A 1217 45.33 0.45 -13.52
C ASP A 1217 44.39 1.53 -14.09
N HIS A 1218 44.54 2.74 -13.54
CA HIS A 1218 44.16 4.10 -14.00
C HIS A 1218 42.93 4.34 -14.91
N GLY A 1219 42.07 5.28 -14.47
CA GLY A 1219 40.96 5.86 -15.24
C GLY A 1219 40.03 6.70 -14.39
#